data_AF-A0A117V1L7-F1
#
_entry.id   AF-A0A117V1L7-F1
#
_cell.length_a   1.000
_cell.length_b   1.000
_cell.length_c   1.000
_cell.angle_alpha   90.00
_cell.angle_beta   90.00
_cell.angle_gamma   90.00
#
_symmetry.space_group_name_H-M   'P 1'
#
loop_
_entity.id
_entity.type
_entity.pdbx_description
1 polymer ?
#
loop_
_entity_poly.entity_id
_entity_poly.type
_entity_poly.pdbx_seq_one_letter_code
_entity_poly.pdbx_strand_id
1 'polypeptide(L)'
;MSAMLTVLCGAVIVPGAPALADPAPFDLAGPDLQVSVTRHGVTLPIATVPQLAPGDRIAVKVMLPPNQTAHYLLVAAFLRDPTNPPPDAWFYRSETWRSKGRGGGPLDLVVPDEARHLALFLAPATGGDFATLRHAVEARPGAFIRAAQDLEQASLDRSRFEAYLAAIRKVSGATPDTLAHEAPTIASALRIKINEDCLQRQAEFQAACLLDSKQAVVLGSDGSANGAVTGAATDLVMNLSNTAAGGAGYYSPYIGAIKDIIGIFGAMHSPRFQYIPALGLAHDNTLGLVLNTPPSFADPKSVLMAALPGIKPPLPLVPHRQPGGMAPCLGAKEPLVPLTISPLYYATAYAHDLSLRVHRAGEAMLDLPLVADPVRGGLVIAPGTAWPRDLAEPLGATLHGMWGFDAFNGPDVPLAVPGDWHWQRKEPGKEDGTLVLHGAAAACVATITAATPHGLAHPASWKVLGPDEIAVTLPPEADRREPVTLAIDGPETIDAAKIVVPAATRPQPPAARIVARFSEPPANGPDATAPNLKLDGADEIPANLWLSFTLKAEPGQHFTGHEVVEVGTSSSDTSVRLTSGNGLTLVDPTVLVVNFLPGQALGGSAYGPLRARLLRGEVAGDWLGIGTLVRLPRLKTLDCPANPANPCTLRGEALYLLASLSATREFDSAASVPDGFPGSTLPVMRPGADGTLFVRLHDAPEIVNHVRFATIGQSARSMRAP
;
A
#
# COMPACT_ATOMS: atom_id res chain seq x y z
N MET A 1 45.18 15.80 77.26
CA MET A 1 44.14 15.58 78.28
C MET A 1 42.85 16.21 77.79
N SER A 2 41.83 15.35 77.57
CA SER A 2 40.37 15.59 77.61
C SER A 2 39.75 16.72 76.75
N ALA A 3 38.65 16.55 76.01
CA ALA A 3 37.73 15.43 75.84
C ALA A 3 36.97 15.60 74.51
N MET A 4 36.63 14.46 73.92
CA MET A 4 35.72 14.24 72.79
C MET A 4 34.31 14.78 73.12
N LEU A 5 33.66 15.49 72.20
CA LEU A 5 32.20 15.56 72.14
C LEU A 5 31.73 15.49 70.69
N THR A 6 30.95 14.45 70.43
CA THR A 6 30.39 13.99 69.16
C THR A 6 29.37 14.97 68.60
N VAL A 7 29.56 15.43 67.36
CA VAL A 7 28.59 16.26 66.63
C VAL A 7 27.61 15.36 65.87
N LEU A 8 26.34 15.41 66.27
CA LEU A 8 25.21 14.78 65.58
C LEU A 8 24.82 15.67 64.39
N CYS A 9 25.03 15.21 63.15
CA CYS A 9 24.47 15.86 61.95
C CYS A 9 22.97 15.53 61.87
N GLY A 10 22.11 16.50 62.20
CA GLY A 10 20.69 16.45 61.88
C GLY A 10 20.47 16.75 60.40
N ALA A 11 20.03 15.75 59.64
CA ALA A 11 19.56 15.93 58.28
C ALA A 11 18.25 16.73 58.30
N VAL A 12 18.30 17.97 57.82
CA VAL A 12 17.12 18.79 57.55
C VAL A 12 16.38 18.17 56.35
N ILE A 13 15.24 17.54 56.62
CA ILE A 13 14.28 17.13 55.58
C ILE A 13 13.63 18.42 55.08
N VAL A 14 14.04 18.88 53.90
CA VAL A 14 13.31 19.90 53.14
C VAL A 14 11.98 19.27 52.70
N PRO A 15 10.81 19.85 53.01
CA PRO A 15 9.57 19.39 52.41
C PRO A 15 9.67 19.62 50.90
N GLY A 16 9.63 18.53 50.13
CA GLY A 16 9.53 18.60 48.68
C GLY A 16 8.33 19.47 48.30
N ALA A 17 8.52 20.34 47.30
CA ALA A 17 7.42 21.06 46.67
C ALA A 17 6.31 20.05 46.32
N PRO A 18 5.02 20.38 46.53
CA PRO A 18 3.95 19.50 46.10
C PRO A 18 4.11 19.26 44.60
N ALA A 19 4.23 18.00 44.21
CA ALA A 19 4.01 17.61 42.84
C ALA A 19 2.64 18.19 42.43
N LEU A 20 2.62 19.06 41.42
CA LEU A 20 1.37 19.52 40.82
C LEU A 20 0.64 18.25 40.34
N ALA A 21 -0.44 17.90 41.03
CA ALA A 21 -1.33 16.84 40.58
C ALA A 21 -1.78 17.15 39.15
N ASP A 22 -1.97 16.11 38.34
CA ASP A 22 -2.51 16.29 37.00
C ASP A 22 -3.83 17.08 37.07
N PRO A 23 -4.01 18.07 36.18
CA PRO A 23 -5.21 18.89 36.20
C PRO A 23 -6.46 18.01 36.00
N ALA A 24 -7.47 18.23 36.83
CA ALA A 24 -8.74 17.52 36.73
C ALA A 24 -9.34 17.69 35.32
N PRO A 25 -9.92 16.63 34.73
CA PRO A 25 -10.57 16.71 33.42
C PRO A 25 -11.78 17.65 33.46
N PHE A 26 -12.11 18.28 32.33
CA PHE A 26 -13.38 18.97 32.15
C PHE A 26 -14.50 17.95 31.91
N ASP A 27 -15.11 17.47 32.98
CA ASP A 27 -16.19 16.48 32.97
C ASP A 27 -17.41 16.86 33.82
N LEU A 28 -17.34 17.99 34.55
CA LEU A 28 -18.44 18.46 35.40
C LEU A 28 -19.40 19.34 34.59
N ALA A 29 -20.69 19.01 34.64
CA ALA A 29 -21.73 19.82 34.01
C ALA A 29 -21.93 21.17 34.73
N GLY A 30 -21.89 22.25 33.97
CA GLY A 30 -22.28 23.60 34.38
C GLY A 30 -23.68 23.99 33.87
N PRO A 31 -24.12 25.24 34.08
CA PRO A 31 -25.39 25.73 33.58
C PRO A 31 -25.34 25.97 32.06
N ASP A 32 -26.44 25.67 31.37
CA ASP A 32 -26.56 25.96 29.93
C ASP A 32 -26.87 27.43 29.68
N LEU A 33 -26.34 27.98 28.59
CA LEU A 33 -26.65 29.34 28.13
C LEU A 33 -27.38 29.26 26.79
N GLN A 34 -28.57 29.84 26.70
CA GLN A 34 -29.20 30.09 25.41
C GLN A 34 -28.62 31.37 24.82
N VAL A 35 -27.96 31.25 23.67
CA VAL A 35 -27.27 32.37 23.01
C VAL A 35 -27.68 32.46 21.54
N SER A 36 -28.11 33.65 21.12
CA SER A 36 -28.42 33.95 19.73
C SER A 36 -27.76 35.25 19.30
N VAL A 37 -27.37 35.30 18.04
CA VAL A 37 -26.67 36.44 17.43
C VAL A 37 -27.48 36.90 16.24
N THR A 38 -27.73 38.19 16.14
CA THR A 38 -28.44 38.82 15.02
C THR A 38 -27.52 39.77 14.28
N ARG A 39 -27.30 39.49 12.99
CA ARG A 39 -26.51 40.30 12.07
C ARG A 39 -27.36 40.67 10.86
N HIS A 40 -27.46 41.96 10.56
CA HIS A 40 -28.26 42.47 9.42
C HIS A 40 -29.70 41.92 9.31
N GLY A 41 -30.35 41.65 10.45
CA GLY A 41 -31.74 41.14 10.50
C GLY A 41 -31.86 39.62 10.42
N VAL A 42 -30.78 38.88 10.21
CA VAL A 42 -30.74 37.41 10.29
C VAL A 42 -30.28 37.00 11.68
N THR A 43 -31.01 36.10 12.33
CA THR A 43 -30.66 35.57 13.65
C THR A 43 -30.18 34.13 13.53
N LEU A 44 -28.98 33.87 14.04
CA LEU A 44 -28.37 32.54 14.11
C LEU A 44 -28.15 32.11 15.57
N PRO A 45 -28.32 30.83 15.92
CA PRO A 45 -27.90 30.31 17.21
C PRO A 45 -26.37 30.30 17.33
N ILE A 46 -25.85 30.32 18.55
CA ILE A 46 -24.39 30.35 18.78
C ILE A 46 -23.63 29.18 18.16
N ALA A 47 -24.27 28.01 18.01
CA ALA A 47 -23.67 26.82 17.41
C ALA A 47 -23.30 27.00 15.92
N THR A 48 -23.94 27.94 15.23
CA THR A 48 -23.65 28.27 13.82
C THR A 48 -22.87 29.58 13.69
N VAL A 49 -22.36 30.16 14.79
CA VAL A 49 -21.63 31.45 14.76
C VAL A 49 -20.13 31.22 15.01
N PRO A 50 -19.27 31.21 13.97
CA PRO A 50 -17.84 30.98 14.10
C PRO A 50 -17.07 32.20 14.63
N GLN A 51 -17.64 33.40 14.48
CA GLN A 51 -17.06 34.67 14.91
C GLN A 51 -18.13 35.75 15.01
N LEU A 52 -17.90 36.70 15.91
CA LEU A 52 -18.71 37.90 16.08
C LEU A 52 -18.12 39.05 15.25
N ALA A 53 -18.96 40.05 14.95
CA ALA A 53 -18.58 41.27 14.26
C ALA A 53 -19.12 42.51 15.01
N PRO A 54 -18.45 43.67 14.88
CA PRO A 54 -19.00 44.94 15.37
C PRO A 54 -20.43 45.18 14.83
N GLY A 55 -21.32 45.64 15.70
CA GLY A 55 -22.74 45.86 15.39
C GLY A 55 -23.65 44.64 15.54
N ASP A 56 -23.12 43.43 15.75
CA ASP A 56 -23.92 42.25 16.05
C ASP A 56 -24.75 42.46 17.33
N ARG A 57 -26.00 41.99 17.33
CA ARG A 57 -26.86 41.97 18.52
C ARG A 57 -26.86 40.58 19.14
N ILE A 58 -26.47 40.46 20.39
CA ILE A 58 -26.34 39.17 21.08
C ILE A 58 -27.34 39.13 22.21
N ALA A 59 -28.16 38.07 22.26
CA ALA A 59 -29.04 37.79 23.39
C ALA A 59 -28.52 36.57 24.16
N VAL A 60 -28.22 36.74 25.44
CA VAL A 60 -27.69 35.67 26.32
C VAL A 60 -28.66 35.42 27.47
N LYS A 61 -29.09 34.19 27.67
CA LYS A 61 -29.96 33.79 28.76
C LYS A 61 -29.41 32.56 29.46
N VAL A 62 -29.24 32.62 30.78
CA VAL A 62 -28.88 31.44 31.58
C VAL A 62 -30.11 30.55 31.73
N MET A 63 -29.96 29.26 31.43
CA MET A 63 -30.98 28.25 31.59
C MET A 63 -30.73 27.53 32.92
N LEU A 64 -31.55 27.87 33.91
CA LEU A 64 -31.49 27.31 35.26
C LEU A 64 -32.70 26.37 35.47
N PRO A 65 -32.52 25.19 36.09
CA PRO A 65 -33.63 24.32 36.46
C PRO A 65 -34.69 25.05 37.30
N PRO A 66 -35.99 24.74 37.14
CA PRO A 66 -37.07 25.46 37.82
C PRO A 66 -37.05 25.33 39.35
N ASN A 67 -36.34 24.32 39.88
CA ASN A 67 -36.17 24.06 41.32
C ASN A 67 -34.87 24.65 41.89
N GLN A 68 -34.08 25.39 41.10
CA GLN A 68 -32.80 25.91 41.56
C GLN A 68 -32.98 27.10 42.50
N THR A 69 -32.44 26.99 43.71
CA THR A 69 -32.50 28.04 44.75
C THR A 69 -31.33 29.00 44.70
N ALA A 70 -30.22 28.63 44.06
CA ALA A 70 -29.05 29.47 43.89
C ALA A 70 -29.30 30.54 42.81
N HIS A 71 -28.98 31.79 43.15
CA HIS A 71 -29.10 32.92 42.25
C HIS A 71 -27.75 33.22 41.59
N TYR A 72 -27.73 33.26 40.25
CA TYR A 72 -26.54 33.65 39.49
C TYR A 72 -26.69 35.06 38.93
N LEU A 73 -25.67 35.89 39.14
CA LEU A 73 -25.47 37.14 38.42
C LEU A 73 -24.73 36.82 37.12
N LEU A 74 -25.39 37.05 35.98
CA LEU A 74 -24.75 37.01 34.67
C LEU A 74 -24.12 38.36 34.39
N VAL A 75 -22.82 38.39 34.07
CA VAL A 75 -22.10 39.58 33.64
C VAL A 75 -21.45 39.32 32.30
N ALA A 76 -21.55 40.26 31.37
CA ALA A 76 -20.82 40.22 30.10
C ALA A 76 -19.87 41.40 30.01
N ALA A 77 -18.64 41.16 29.52
CA ALA A 77 -17.63 42.19 29.32
C ALA A 77 -17.01 42.06 27.92
N PHE A 78 -17.05 43.15 27.16
CA PHE A 78 -16.24 43.27 25.95
C PHE A 78 -14.79 43.63 26.30
N LEU A 79 -13.84 43.06 25.57
CA LEU A 79 -12.40 43.28 25.74
C LEU A 79 -11.78 43.65 24.39
N ARG A 80 -10.84 44.61 24.38
CA ARG A 80 -10.16 45.08 23.15
C ARG A 80 -8.68 44.75 23.09
N ASP A 81 -7.91 45.21 24.08
CA ASP A 81 -6.46 45.07 24.10
C ASP A 81 -5.93 44.87 25.53
N PRO A 82 -4.77 44.20 25.70
CA PRO A 82 -4.21 43.88 27.02
C PRO A 82 -3.78 45.08 27.86
N THR A 83 -3.61 46.25 27.25
CA THR A 83 -2.99 47.43 27.87
C THR A 83 -3.99 48.53 28.21
N ASN A 84 -5.23 48.41 27.73
CA ASN A 84 -6.25 49.42 27.88
C ASN A 84 -7.48 48.80 28.56
N PRO A 85 -7.84 49.24 29.77
CA PRO A 85 -9.04 48.74 30.42
C PRO A 85 -10.27 49.00 29.54
N PRO A 86 -11.23 48.06 29.50
CA PRO A 86 -12.51 48.29 28.84
C PRO A 86 -13.29 49.39 29.58
N PRO A 87 -14.03 50.26 28.85
CA PRO A 87 -14.84 51.30 29.47
C PRO A 87 -16.05 50.72 30.21
N ASP A 88 -16.59 51.47 31.18
CA ASP A 88 -17.77 51.09 31.97
C ASP A 88 -18.98 50.63 31.12
N ALA A 89 -19.20 51.28 29.97
CA ALA A 89 -20.30 50.97 29.05
C ALA A 89 -20.18 49.59 28.38
N TRP A 90 -19.03 48.93 28.47
CA TRP A 90 -18.80 47.59 27.91
C TRP A 90 -19.14 46.46 28.89
N PHE A 91 -19.58 46.79 30.10
CA PHE A 91 -20.01 45.85 31.13
C PHE A 91 -21.52 45.82 31.26
N TYR A 92 -22.09 44.63 31.09
CA TYR A 92 -23.52 44.40 31.16
C TYR A 92 -23.82 43.38 32.25
N ARG A 93 -24.99 43.50 32.89
CA ARG A 93 -25.41 42.56 33.94
C ARG A 93 -26.87 42.17 33.82
N SER A 94 -27.17 40.94 34.21
CA SER A 94 -28.53 40.44 34.40
C SER A 94 -28.61 39.62 35.69
N GLU A 95 -29.55 40.00 36.55
CA GLU A 95 -29.93 39.22 37.72
C GLU A 95 -30.91 38.12 37.28
N THR A 96 -30.41 36.89 37.08
CA THR A 96 -31.15 35.80 36.41
C THR A 96 -32.49 35.43 37.06
N TRP A 97 -32.68 35.77 38.34
CA TRP A 97 -33.89 35.50 39.13
C TRP A 97 -34.93 36.63 39.10
N ARG A 98 -34.59 37.80 38.51
CA ARG A 98 -35.50 38.94 38.42
C ARG A 98 -36.22 39.00 37.08
N SER A 99 -37.36 39.68 37.06
CA SER A 99 -38.09 40.00 35.83
C SER A 99 -37.32 41.02 34.98
N LYS A 100 -37.53 41.03 33.65
CA LYS A 100 -36.87 41.98 32.72
C LYS A 100 -36.94 43.45 33.16
N GLY A 101 -38.11 43.91 33.59
CA GLY A 101 -38.30 45.28 34.10
C GLY A 101 -37.59 45.62 35.43
N ARG A 102 -36.97 44.63 36.09
CA ARG A 102 -36.22 44.77 37.36
C ARG A 102 -34.75 44.38 37.23
N GLY A 103 -34.21 44.38 36.01
CA GLY A 103 -32.79 44.09 35.74
C GLY A 103 -32.45 42.60 35.62
N GLY A 104 -33.44 41.74 35.36
CA GLY A 104 -33.22 40.33 35.02
C GLY A 104 -33.59 39.99 33.56
N GLY A 105 -33.80 38.71 33.27
CA GLY A 105 -34.10 38.24 31.92
C GLY A 105 -32.88 38.13 30.99
N PRO A 106 -33.08 37.94 29.67
CA PRO A 106 -31.98 37.85 28.71
C PRO A 106 -31.15 39.13 28.69
N LEU A 107 -29.82 38.96 28.60
CA LEU A 107 -28.88 40.04 28.42
C LEU A 107 -28.82 40.39 26.93
N ASP A 108 -29.30 41.59 26.60
CA ASP A 108 -29.29 42.12 25.24
C ASP A 108 -28.03 43.00 25.06
N LEU A 109 -27.10 42.57 24.20
CA LEU A 109 -25.81 43.19 23.96
C LEU A 109 -25.72 43.71 22.51
N VAL A 110 -24.96 44.78 22.31
CA VAL A 110 -24.53 45.23 20.97
C VAL A 110 -23.02 45.23 20.96
N VAL A 111 -22.41 44.56 19.98
CA VAL A 111 -20.95 44.47 19.87
C VAL A 111 -20.37 45.85 19.52
N PRO A 112 -19.52 46.45 20.37
CA PRO A 112 -18.91 47.75 20.12
C PRO A 112 -17.89 47.72 18.97
N ASP A 113 -17.72 48.86 18.31
CA ASP A 113 -16.56 49.11 17.45
C ASP A 113 -15.28 49.02 18.32
N GLU A 114 -14.26 48.28 17.85
CA GLU A 114 -13.00 47.93 18.56
C GLU A 114 -13.02 46.74 19.53
N ALA A 115 -14.18 46.19 19.90
CA ALA A 115 -14.20 44.99 20.72
C ALA A 115 -13.59 43.79 19.95
N ARG A 116 -12.79 42.97 20.64
CA ARG A 116 -12.11 41.78 20.07
C ARG A 116 -12.51 40.47 20.73
N HIS A 117 -12.92 40.52 22.00
CA HIS A 117 -13.39 39.35 22.74
C HIS A 117 -14.63 39.70 23.58
N LEU A 118 -15.43 38.69 23.87
CA LEU A 118 -16.58 38.79 24.76
C LEU A 118 -16.50 37.68 25.82
N ALA A 119 -16.30 38.09 27.08
CA ALA A 119 -16.27 37.20 28.22
C ALA A 119 -17.61 37.23 28.95
N LEU A 120 -18.10 36.04 29.33
CA LEU A 120 -19.29 35.85 30.14
C LEU A 120 -18.88 35.34 31.52
N PHE A 121 -19.41 35.95 32.56
CA PHE A 121 -19.18 35.56 33.96
C PHE A 121 -20.50 35.18 34.62
N LEU A 122 -20.52 34.03 35.29
CA LEU A 122 -21.61 33.63 36.17
C LEU A 122 -21.09 33.59 37.61
N ALA A 123 -21.54 34.53 38.43
CA ALA A 123 -21.17 34.63 39.83
C ALA A 123 -22.37 34.37 40.74
N PRO A 124 -22.20 33.65 41.87
CA PRO A 124 -23.23 33.56 42.91
C PRO A 124 -23.62 34.95 43.42
N ALA A 125 -24.92 35.20 43.59
CA ALA A 125 -25.43 36.49 44.04
C ALA A 125 -25.14 36.75 45.53
N THR A 126 -24.28 37.73 45.84
CA THR A 126 -24.02 38.20 47.21
C THR A 126 -24.09 39.71 47.42
N GLY A 127 -24.35 40.50 46.37
CA GLY A 127 -24.50 41.95 46.44
C GLY A 127 -23.13 42.65 46.35
N GLY A 128 -22.97 43.54 45.36
CA GLY A 128 -21.68 44.20 45.07
C GLY A 128 -20.75 43.40 44.14
N ASP A 129 -21.17 42.23 43.68
CA ASP A 129 -20.38 41.33 42.84
C ASP A 129 -20.06 41.92 41.47
N PHE A 130 -20.99 42.68 40.88
CA PHE A 130 -20.79 43.34 39.58
C PHE A 130 -19.61 44.34 39.60
N ALA A 131 -19.56 45.23 40.59
CA ALA A 131 -18.50 46.22 40.69
C ALA A 131 -17.14 45.54 40.94
N THR A 132 -17.14 44.48 41.76
CA THR A 132 -15.93 43.70 42.05
C THR A 132 -15.40 42.98 40.82
N LEU A 133 -16.27 42.34 40.02
CA LEU A 133 -15.89 41.70 38.75
C LEU A 133 -15.40 42.70 37.72
N ARG A 134 -16.11 43.81 37.55
CA ARG A 134 -15.70 44.90 36.66
C ARG A 134 -14.29 45.39 36.99
N HIS A 135 -14.04 45.74 38.25
CA HIS A 135 -12.72 46.20 38.67
C HIS A 135 -11.64 45.12 38.52
N ALA A 136 -11.97 43.83 38.70
CA ALA A 136 -11.01 42.76 38.46
C ALA A 136 -10.58 42.71 36.99
N VAL A 137 -11.53 42.86 36.05
CA VAL A 137 -11.26 42.90 34.61
C VAL A 137 -10.50 44.16 34.20
N GLU A 138 -10.91 45.34 34.69
CA GLU A 138 -10.22 46.62 34.43
C GLU A 138 -8.79 46.65 34.94
N ALA A 139 -8.52 46.04 36.10
CA ALA A 139 -7.19 46.01 36.68
C ALA A 139 -6.23 45.07 35.92
N ARG A 140 -6.77 44.03 35.26
CA ARG A 140 -5.97 42.95 34.64
C ARG A 140 -6.53 42.51 33.27
N PRO A 141 -6.79 43.43 32.31
CA PRO A 141 -7.49 43.10 31.07
C PRO A 141 -6.74 42.05 30.23
N GLY A 142 -5.40 42.10 30.20
CA GLY A 142 -4.58 41.11 29.50
C GLY A 142 -4.75 39.67 29.99
N ALA A 143 -4.98 39.45 31.29
CA ALA A 143 -5.20 38.12 31.84
C ALA A 143 -6.54 37.54 31.36
N PHE A 144 -7.60 38.36 31.35
CA PHE A 144 -8.92 37.95 30.88
C PHE A 144 -8.98 37.79 29.35
N ILE A 145 -8.22 38.58 28.59
CA ILE A 145 -8.10 38.39 27.13
C ILE A 145 -7.45 37.04 26.82
N ARG A 146 -6.32 36.74 27.47
CA ARG A 146 -5.64 35.46 27.29
C ARG A 146 -6.51 34.29 27.71
N ALA A 147 -7.17 34.40 28.86
CA ALA A 147 -8.17 33.43 29.31
C ALA A 147 -9.29 33.21 28.29
N ALA A 148 -9.84 34.29 27.70
CA ALA A 148 -10.90 34.17 26.71
C ALA A 148 -10.44 33.45 25.43
N GLN A 149 -9.23 33.76 24.94
CA GLN A 149 -8.63 33.12 23.77
C GLN A 149 -8.39 31.62 24.00
N ASP A 150 -7.79 31.28 25.14
CA ASP A 150 -7.49 29.89 25.47
C ASP A 150 -8.78 29.08 25.72
N LEU A 151 -9.80 29.69 26.35
CA LEU A 151 -11.11 29.07 26.53
C LEU A 151 -11.85 28.83 25.21
N GLU A 152 -11.80 29.78 24.27
CA GLU A 152 -12.37 29.62 22.93
C GLU A 152 -11.72 28.42 22.22
N GLN A 153 -10.39 28.38 22.19
CA GLN A 153 -9.63 27.30 21.55
C GLN A 153 -9.89 25.94 22.23
N ALA A 154 -9.87 25.88 23.56
CA ALA A 154 -10.13 24.66 24.31
C ALA A 154 -11.57 24.15 24.12
N SER A 155 -12.54 25.05 23.95
CA SER A 155 -13.94 24.71 23.66
C SER A 155 -14.09 24.06 22.27
N LEU A 156 -13.40 24.60 21.26
CA LEU A 156 -13.37 24.00 19.91
C LEU A 156 -12.69 22.62 19.93
N ASP A 157 -11.57 22.50 20.65
CA ASP A 157 -10.86 21.23 20.79
C ASP A 157 -11.72 20.16 21.49
N ARG A 158 -12.44 20.54 22.54
CA ARG A 158 -13.40 19.65 23.21
C ARG A 158 -14.55 19.27 22.29
N SER A 159 -15.06 20.19 21.48
CA SER A 159 -16.13 19.91 20.51
C SER A 159 -15.69 18.87 19.47
N ARG A 160 -14.44 18.94 18.98
CA ARG A 160 -13.88 17.89 18.10
C ARG A 160 -13.80 16.53 18.80
N PHE A 161 -13.39 16.52 20.07
CA PHE A 161 -13.31 15.29 20.83
C PHE A 161 -14.69 14.66 21.06
N GLU A 162 -15.72 15.46 21.38
CA GLU A 162 -17.11 14.98 21.48
C GLU A 162 -17.62 14.40 20.15
N ALA A 163 -17.33 15.08 19.03
CA ALA A 163 -17.66 14.57 17.70
C ALA A 163 -16.97 13.22 17.41
N TYR A 164 -15.74 13.03 17.88
CA TYR A 164 -15.02 11.76 17.76
C TYR A 164 -15.70 10.66 18.57
N LEU A 165 -16.03 10.92 19.85
CA LEU A 165 -16.74 9.96 20.69
C LEU A 165 -18.10 9.60 20.10
N ALA A 166 -18.84 10.58 19.55
CA ALA A 166 -20.12 10.35 18.90
C ALA A 166 -19.98 9.47 17.65
N ALA A 167 -18.98 9.71 16.80
CA ALA A 167 -18.71 8.92 15.61
C ALA A 167 -18.32 7.46 15.96
N ILE A 168 -17.43 7.25 16.93
CA ILE A 168 -17.05 5.91 17.39
C ILE A 168 -18.24 5.15 17.95
N ARG A 169 -19.09 5.81 18.77
CA ARG A 169 -20.32 5.21 19.31
C ARG A 169 -21.31 4.85 18.19
N LYS A 170 -21.45 5.70 17.16
CA LYS A 170 -22.31 5.46 16.00
C LYS A 170 -21.88 4.19 15.24
N VAL A 171 -20.60 4.09 14.89
CA VAL A 171 -20.05 2.93 14.17
C VAL A 171 -20.15 1.66 15.02
N SER A 172 -19.74 1.74 16.30
CA SER A 172 -19.81 0.59 17.21
C SER A 172 -21.24 0.10 17.44
N GLY A 173 -22.25 0.97 17.36
CA GLY A 173 -23.65 0.57 17.50
C GLY A 173 -24.26 -0.03 16.24
N ALA A 174 -23.77 0.37 15.06
CA ALA A 174 -24.31 -0.05 13.77
C ALA A 174 -23.58 -1.26 13.17
N THR A 175 -22.25 -1.20 13.11
CA THR A 175 -21.37 -2.18 12.46
C THR A 175 -20.06 -2.35 13.26
N PRO A 176 -20.08 -3.06 14.40
CA PRO A 176 -18.88 -3.24 15.24
C PRO A 176 -17.66 -3.78 14.48
N ASP A 177 -17.88 -4.67 13.51
CA ASP A 177 -16.80 -5.33 12.76
C ASP A 177 -16.03 -4.38 11.82
N THR A 178 -16.62 -3.24 11.44
CA THR A 178 -15.97 -2.25 10.56
C THR A 178 -15.19 -1.19 11.34
N LEU A 179 -15.32 -1.15 12.68
CA LEU A 179 -14.73 -0.11 13.52
C LEU A 179 -13.21 -0.02 13.38
N ALA A 180 -12.52 -1.16 13.27
CA ALA A 180 -11.07 -1.18 13.09
C ALA A 180 -10.61 -0.49 11.78
N HIS A 181 -11.45 -0.53 10.75
CA HIS A 181 -11.19 0.10 9.45
C HIS A 181 -11.57 1.60 9.46
N GLU A 182 -12.66 1.95 10.13
CA GLU A 182 -13.21 3.31 10.12
C GLU A 182 -12.57 4.24 11.15
N ALA A 183 -12.11 3.72 12.29
CA ALA A 183 -11.54 4.52 13.38
C ALA A 183 -10.34 5.39 12.95
N PRO A 184 -9.37 4.92 12.14
CA PRO A 184 -8.29 5.77 11.61
C PRO A 184 -8.79 6.95 10.77
N THR A 185 -9.85 6.75 9.97
CA THR A 185 -10.45 7.81 9.15
C THR A 185 -11.12 8.86 10.02
N ILE A 186 -11.91 8.43 11.02
CA ILE A 186 -12.56 9.32 11.99
C ILE A 186 -11.50 10.14 12.75
N ALA A 187 -10.46 9.46 13.24
CA ALA A 187 -9.34 10.06 13.94
C ALA A 187 -8.64 11.13 13.08
N SER A 188 -8.35 10.82 11.82
CA SER A 188 -7.73 11.75 10.86
C SER A 188 -8.62 12.96 10.56
N ALA A 189 -9.91 12.73 10.29
CA ALA A 189 -10.90 13.76 9.97
C ALA A 189 -11.05 14.80 11.11
N LEU A 190 -11.05 14.34 12.36
CA LEU A 190 -11.19 15.18 13.55
C LEU A 190 -9.85 15.61 14.17
N ARG A 191 -8.72 15.17 13.58
CA ARG A 191 -7.35 15.37 14.10
C ARG A 191 -7.18 14.89 15.55
N ILE A 192 -7.72 13.72 15.85
CA ILE A 192 -7.58 13.03 17.14
C ILE A 192 -6.56 11.91 17.01
N LYS A 193 -5.64 11.80 17.96
CA LYS A 193 -4.73 10.65 18.05
C LYS A 193 -5.41 9.51 18.80
N ILE A 194 -5.32 8.31 18.26
CA ILE A 194 -5.85 7.09 18.88
C ILE A 194 -4.71 6.16 19.32
N ASN A 195 -5.01 5.26 20.26
CA ASN A 195 -4.12 4.14 20.55
C ASN A 195 -4.40 3.02 19.54
N GLU A 196 -3.45 2.79 18.62
CA GLU A 196 -3.59 1.77 17.57
C GLU A 196 -3.67 0.34 18.13
N ASP A 197 -3.14 0.09 19.33
CA ASP A 197 -3.28 -1.21 20.02
C ASP A 197 -4.74 -1.54 20.33
N CYS A 198 -5.60 -0.52 20.45
CA CYS A 198 -7.04 -0.75 20.61
C CYS A 198 -7.65 -1.42 19.38
N LEU A 199 -7.11 -1.19 18.17
CA LEU A 199 -7.62 -1.79 16.92
C LEU A 199 -7.27 -3.28 16.82
N GLN A 200 -6.28 -3.75 17.59
CA GLN A 200 -5.88 -5.16 17.65
C GLN A 200 -6.72 -5.99 18.63
N ARG A 201 -7.62 -5.35 19.39
CA ARG A 201 -8.54 -6.05 20.30
C ARG A 201 -9.67 -6.71 19.52
N GLN A 202 -10.35 -7.67 20.16
CA GLN A 202 -11.61 -8.22 19.63
C GLN A 202 -12.65 -7.11 19.48
N ALA A 203 -13.48 -7.18 18.43
CA ALA A 203 -14.41 -6.14 18.02
C ALA A 203 -15.26 -5.58 19.18
N GLU A 204 -15.72 -6.45 20.09
CA GLU A 204 -16.53 -6.09 21.26
C GLU A 204 -15.81 -5.20 22.30
N PHE A 205 -14.48 -5.19 22.34
CA PHE A 205 -13.68 -4.37 23.26
C PHE A 205 -12.99 -3.17 22.60
N GLN A 206 -13.00 -3.09 21.27
CA GLN A 206 -12.34 -2.00 20.52
C GLN A 206 -12.93 -0.65 20.88
N ALA A 207 -14.27 -0.53 20.87
CA ALA A 207 -14.96 0.72 21.19
C ALA A 207 -14.66 1.17 22.63
N ALA A 208 -14.74 0.28 23.61
CA ALA A 208 -14.41 0.61 25.00
C ALA A 208 -12.97 1.10 25.15
N CYS A 209 -12.00 0.48 24.48
CA CYS A 209 -10.59 0.90 24.49
C CYS A 209 -10.38 2.26 23.81
N LEU A 210 -11.01 2.49 22.66
CA LEU A 210 -10.90 3.75 21.91
C LEU A 210 -11.61 4.92 22.61
N LEU A 211 -12.64 4.63 23.42
CA LEU A 211 -13.39 5.59 24.23
C LEU A 211 -12.78 5.78 25.63
N ASP A 212 -11.99 4.81 26.13
CA ASP A 212 -11.25 4.91 27.40
C ASP A 212 -10.02 5.82 27.22
N SER A 213 -10.31 7.10 26.98
CA SER A 213 -9.33 8.15 26.79
C SER A 213 -8.71 8.64 28.10
N LYS A 214 -8.69 7.81 29.15
CA LYS A 214 -7.95 8.15 30.39
C LYS A 214 -6.44 8.30 30.17
N GLN A 215 -5.93 8.14 28.95
CA GLN A 215 -4.50 8.08 28.65
C GLN A 215 -4.06 8.79 27.35
N ALA A 216 -4.72 9.88 26.94
CA ALA A 216 -4.07 10.87 26.04
C ALA A 216 -3.10 11.82 26.80
N VAL A 217 -2.90 11.57 28.11
CA VAL A 217 -2.05 12.35 29.04
C VAL A 217 -0.69 11.67 29.32
N VAL A 218 -0.41 10.48 28.76
CA VAL A 218 0.90 9.83 28.96
C VAL A 218 1.73 9.90 27.69
N LEU A 219 2.55 10.95 27.60
CA LEU A 219 3.76 10.93 26.80
C LEU A 219 4.69 9.83 27.33
N GLY A 220 5.38 9.16 26.41
CA GLY A 220 6.13 7.94 26.63
C GLY A 220 6.99 7.93 27.88
N SER A 221 6.75 6.92 28.71
CA SER A 221 7.72 6.44 29.67
C SER A 221 7.80 4.93 29.52
N ASP A 222 8.54 4.46 28.52
CA ASP A 222 9.14 3.14 28.58
C ASP A 222 10.65 3.28 28.39
N GLY A 223 11.37 2.59 29.27
CA GLY A 223 12.73 2.86 29.69
C GLY A 223 13.77 2.99 28.58
N SER A 224 14.58 4.04 28.68
CA SER A 224 16.04 3.96 28.52
C SER A 224 16.67 5.16 29.22
N ALA A 225 17.54 4.86 30.19
CA ALA A 225 18.32 5.85 30.91
C ALA A 225 19.22 6.66 29.96
N ASN A 226 19.45 7.92 30.33
CA ASN A 226 20.47 8.86 29.84
C ASN A 226 20.25 9.49 28.45
N GLY A 227 19.63 10.67 28.45
CA GLY A 227 19.73 11.63 27.36
C GLY A 227 19.24 13.00 27.79
N ALA A 228 20.13 13.84 28.30
CA ALA A 228 19.84 15.24 28.58
C ALA A 228 19.44 15.94 27.27
N VAL A 229 18.17 16.33 27.13
CA VAL A 229 17.72 17.22 26.06
C VAL A 229 17.63 18.63 26.64
N THR A 230 18.65 19.43 26.36
CA THR A 230 18.76 20.82 26.77
C THR A 230 17.89 21.72 25.88
N GLY A 231 16.95 22.45 26.50
CA GLY A 231 16.44 23.80 26.19
C GLY A 231 15.93 24.17 24.79
N ALA A 232 16.64 23.87 23.72
CA ALA A 232 16.38 24.44 22.40
C ALA A 232 15.38 23.63 21.55
N ALA A 233 15.31 22.30 21.73
CA ALA A 233 14.39 21.46 20.97
C ALA A 233 12.93 21.63 21.42
N THR A 234 12.69 21.91 22.70
CA THR A 234 11.36 22.20 23.24
C THR A 234 10.81 23.55 22.78
N ASP A 235 11.66 24.57 22.66
CA ASP A 235 11.23 25.90 22.17
C ASP A 235 10.95 25.90 20.67
N LEU A 236 11.70 25.14 19.87
CA LEU A 236 11.42 25.00 18.43
C LEU A 236 10.12 24.23 18.19
N VAL A 237 9.83 23.22 19.00
CA VAL A 237 8.60 22.42 18.97
C VAL A 237 7.38 23.24 19.45
N MET A 238 7.52 24.07 20.49
CA MET A 238 6.46 24.96 21.01
C MET A 238 6.16 26.15 20.07
N ASN A 239 7.17 26.64 19.34
CA ASN A 239 6.97 27.71 18.36
C ASN A 239 6.34 27.20 17.05
N LEU A 240 6.62 25.95 16.65
CA LEU A 240 5.98 25.32 15.49
C LEU A 240 4.46 25.09 15.72
N SER A 241 4.06 24.70 16.93
CA SER A 241 2.63 24.53 17.29
C SER A 241 1.80 25.81 17.24
N ASN A 242 2.43 27.00 17.31
CA ASN A 242 1.76 28.31 17.28
C ASN A 242 1.61 28.91 15.86
N THR A 243 1.97 28.19 14.80
CA THR A 243 1.78 28.66 13.41
C THR A 243 0.56 28.01 12.79
N ALA A 244 -0.14 28.73 11.90
CA ALA A 244 -1.34 28.22 11.21
C ALA A 244 -1.08 26.93 10.39
N ALA A 245 0.16 26.67 9.99
CA ALA A 245 0.58 25.45 9.31
C ALA A 245 1.09 24.36 10.28
N GLY A 246 1.73 24.72 11.40
CA GLY A 246 2.31 23.77 12.37
C GLY A 246 1.38 23.36 13.52
N GLY A 247 0.25 24.06 13.73
CA GLY A 247 -0.86 23.61 14.58
C GLY A 247 -1.73 22.51 13.94
N ALA A 248 -1.41 22.08 12.72
CA ALA A 248 -2.18 21.09 11.96
C ALA A 248 -1.76 19.63 12.18
N GLY A 249 -0.70 19.36 12.93
CA GLY A 249 -0.33 17.99 13.27
C GLY A 249 0.91 17.93 14.15
N TYR A 250 0.71 17.65 15.45
CA TYR A 250 1.57 16.75 16.25
C TYR A 250 1.17 16.68 17.74
N TYR A 251 0.32 17.58 18.24
CA TYR A 251 -0.08 17.62 19.66
C TYR A 251 -1.60 17.69 19.81
N SER A 252 -2.16 17.00 20.81
CA SER A 252 -3.51 17.28 21.29
C SER A 252 -3.49 18.68 21.93
N PRO A 253 -4.00 19.73 21.24
CA PRO A 253 -3.85 21.11 21.70
C PRO A 253 -4.64 21.36 23.00
N TYR A 254 -5.57 20.45 23.30
CA TYR A 254 -6.41 20.46 24.48
C TYR A 254 -5.62 20.45 25.81
N ILE A 255 -4.57 19.62 25.94
CA ILE A 255 -3.85 19.49 27.22
C ILE A 255 -2.92 20.70 27.48
N GLY A 256 -2.31 21.25 26.43
CA GLY A 256 -1.49 22.46 26.54
C GLY A 256 -2.32 23.68 26.95
N ALA A 257 -3.45 23.89 26.27
CA ALA A 257 -4.38 24.97 26.59
C ALA A 257 -4.92 24.88 28.03
N ILE A 258 -5.26 23.68 28.52
CA ILE A 258 -5.77 23.50 29.89
C ILE A 258 -4.74 23.91 30.96
N LYS A 259 -3.46 23.58 30.77
CA LYS A 259 -2.40 23.94 31.74
C LYS A 259 -2.21 25.46 31.82
N ASP A 260 -2.21 26.13 30.67
CA ASP A 260 -2.08 27.59 30.61
C ASP A 260 -3.31 28.29 31.20
N ILE A 261 -4.51 27.80 30.91
CA ILE A 261 -5.77 28.28 31.51
C ILE A 261 -5.70 28.18 33.04
N ILE A 262 -5.31 27.02 33.60
CA ILE A 262 -5.25 26.85 35.06
C ILE A 262 -4.23 27.80 35.69
N GLY A 263 -3.07 28.01 35.04
CA GLY A 263 -2.06 28.97 35.49
C GLY A 263 -2.58 30.42 35.52
N ILE A 264 -3.27 30.85 34.46
CA ILE A 264 -3.86 32.21 34.35
C ILE A 264 -4.96 32.39 35.41
N PHE A 265 -5.86 31.43 35.56
CA PHE A 265 -6.97 31.49 36.52
C PHE A 265 -6.50 31.40 37.97
N GLY A 266 -5.46 30.60 38.25
CA GLY A 266 -4.79 30.56 39.55
C GLY A 266 -4.23 31.93 39.94
N ALA A 267 -3.66 32.68 39.00
CA ALA A 267 -3.14 34.03 39.24
C ALA A 267 -4.24 35.11 39.40
N MET A 268 -5.49 34.81 39.01
CA MET A 268 -6.62 35.75 39.08
C MET A 268 -7.40 35.69 40.41
N HIS A 269 -7.09 34.74 41.29
CA HIS A 269 -7.82 34.54 42.54
C HIS A 269 -7.80 35.77 43.45
N SER A 270 -8.84 35.91 44.27
CA SER A 270 -8.94 36.88 45.35
C SER A 270 -9.54 36.21 46.59
N PRO A 271 -9.51 36.87 47.77
CA PRO A 271 -10.18 36.34 48.97
C PRO A 271 -11.69 36.16 48.81
N ARG A 272 -12.31 36.84 47.82
CA ARG A 272 -13.77 36.82 47.58
C ARG A 272 -14.16 35.93 46.40
N PHE A 273 -13.33 35.86 45.37
CA PHE A 273 -13.60 35.14 44.14
C PHE A 273 -12.47 34.22 43.71
N GLN A 274 -12.84 33.01 43.33
CA GLN A 274 -12.05 32.08 42.56
C GLN A 274 -12.68 31.95 41.18
N TYR A 275 -11.93 32.26 40.13
CA TYR A 275 -12.41 32.09 38.77
C TYR A 275 -12.27 30.61 38.38
N ILE A 276 -13.32 30.04 37.79
CA ILE A 276 -13.33 28.69 37.25
C ILE A 276 -13.47 28.79 35.73
N PRO A 277 -12.56 28.19 34.95
CA PRO A 277 -12.72 28.12 33.51
C PRO A 277 -13.95 27.26 33.15
N ALA A 278 -14.76 27.74 32.21
CA ALA A 278 -15.91 27.03 31.68
C ALA A 278 -15.77 26.92 30.16
N LEU A 279 -15.62 25.69 29.67
CA LEU A 279 -15.63 25.41 28.23
C LEU A 279 -17.07 25.46 27.72
N GLY A 280 -17.30 26.15 26.61
CA GLY A 280 -18.61 26.28 25.99
C GLY A 280 -18.78 25.30 24.85
N LEU A 281 -19.60 24.27 25.04
CA LEU A 281 -19.94 23.31 23.99
C LEU A 281 -21.25 23.74 23.34
N ALA A 282 -21.17 24.24 22.12
CA ALA A 282 -22.33 24.73 21.40
C ALA A 282 -23.08 23.55 20.76
N HIS A 283 -24.37 23.43 21.09
CA HIS A 283 -25.28 22.45 20.51
C HIS A 283 -26.66 23.08 20.33
N ASP A 284 -27.21 22.96 19.12
CA ASP A 284 -28.46 23.60 18.71
C ASP A 284 -28.48 25.11 19.03
N ASN A 285 -29.33 25.53 19.97
CA ASN A 285 -29.46 26.92 20.41
C ASN A 285 -28.82 27.20 21.78
N THR A 286 -28.10 26.22 22.34
CA THR A 286 -27.49 26.28 23.66
C THR A 286 -25.97 26.21 23.59
N LEU A 287 -25.33 26.84 24.57
CA LEU A 287 -23.93 26.69 24.91
C LEU A 287 -23.88 26.01 26.28
N GLY A 288 -23.65 24.69 26.28
CA GLY A 288 -23.50 23.91 27.49
C GLY A 288 -22.13 24.15 28.11
N LEU A 289 -22.09 24.56 29.37
CA LEU A 289 -20.83 24.82 30.06
C LEU A 289 -20.30 23.54 30.69
N VAL A 290 -19.02 23.23 30.45
CA VAL A 290 -18.32 22.12 31.10
C VAL A 290 -17.19 22.69 31.95
N LEU A 291 -17.06 22.17 33.17
CA LEU A 291 -16.16 22.68 34.21
C LEU A 291 -15.13 21.60 34.58
N ASN A 292 -13.97 22.03 35.06
CA ASN A 292 -12.93 21.16 35.62
C ASN A 292 -12.93 21.13 37.16
N THR A 293 -13.68 22.03 37.79
CA THR A 293 -13.73 22.21 39.25
C THR A 293 -15.17 22.44 39.69
N PRO A 294 -15.64 21.79 40.76
CA PRO A 294 -16.99 22.02 41.26
C PRO A 294 -17.11 23.45 41.82
N PRO A 295 -18.21 24.18 41.53
CA PRO A 295 -18.40 25.54 42.01
C PRO A 295 -18.67 25.59 43.53
N SER A 296 -18.04 26.55 44.20
CA SER A 296 -18.25 26.92 45.59
C SER A 296 -19.13 28.16 45.72
N PHE A 297 -20.07 28.11 46.66
CA PHE A 297 -20.88 29.26 47.10
C PHE A 297 -20.34 29.92 48.38
N ALA A 298 -19.31 29.33 48.99
CA ALA A 298 -18.58 29.88 50.13
C ALA A 298 -17.36 30.67 49.64
N ASP A 299 -16.89 31.64 50.44
CA ASP A 299 -15.72 32.44 50.08
C ASP A 299 -14.43 31.58 50.10
N PRO A 300 -13.54 31.66 49.08
CA PRO A 300 -13.73 32.43 47.85
C PRO A 300 -14.77 31.77 46.92
N LYS A 301 -15.77 32.56 46.50
CA LYS A 301 -16.88 32.08 45.67
C LYS A 301 -16.41 31.80 44.26
N SER A 302 -16.99 30.78 43.64
CA SER A 302 -16.67 30.41 42.27
C SER A 302 -17.36 31.30 41.26
N VAL A 303 -16.57 31.99 40.43
CA VAL A 303 -17.05 32.75 39.28
C VAL A 303 -16.73 31.94 38.03
N LEU A 304 -17.76 31.41 37.36
CA LEU A 304 -17.57 30.69 36.11
C LEU A 304 -17.26 31.71 35.02
N MET A 305 -16.21 31.48 34.23
CA MET A 305 -15.88 32.31 33.06
C MET A 305 -15.95 31.47 31.80
N ALA A 306 -16.80 31.90 30.86
CA ALA A 306 -16.87 31.35 29.51
C ALA A 306 -16.53 32.45 28.50
N ALA A 307 -16.09 32.05 27.31
CA ALA A 307 -15.84 32.96 26.19
C ALA A 307 -16.83 32.68 25.06
N LEU A 308 -17.32 33.74 24.42
CA LEU A 308 -18.00 33.64 23.13
C LEU A 308 -16.98 33.76 21.98
N PRO A 309 -17.33 33.33 20.76
CA PRO A 309 -16.43 33.40 19.60
C PRO A 309 -15.80 34.80 19.43
N GLY A 310 -14.52 34.84 19.08
CA GLY A 310 -13.80 36.10 18.93
C GLY A 310 -14.47 37.08 17.95
N ILE A 311 -14.31 38.37 18.23
CA ILE A 311 -14.80 39.44 17.38
C ILE A 311 -13.70 39.78 16.38
N LYS A 312 -13.86 39.32 15.14
CA LYS A 312 -12.84 39.40 14.09
C LYS A 312 -13.50 39.45 12.72
N PRO A 313 -12.83 40.00 11.69
CA PRO A 313 -13.36 40.01 10.33
C PRO A 313 -13.79 38.61 9.87
N PRO A 314 -14.86 38.50 9.06
CA PRO A 314 -15.31 37.22 8.54
C PRO A 314 -14.19 36.54 7.72
N LEU A 315 -13.92 35.27 8.02
CA LEU A 315 -12.95 34.47 7.29
C LEU A 315 -13.50 33.04 7.15
N PRO A 316 -14.36 32.78 6.16
CA PRO A 316 -14.86 31.44 5.88
C PRO A 316 -13.72 30.45 5.65
N LEU A 317 -13.78 29.30 6.32
CA LEU A 317 -12.84 28.21 6.08
C LEU A 317 -13.28 27.43 4.84
N VAL A 318 -12.91 27.91 3.66
CA VAL A 318 -13.33 27.32 2.38
C VAL A 318 -12.63 25.97 2.16
N PRO A 319 -13.35 24.91 1.76
CA PRO A 319 -12.75 23.63 1.42
C PRO A 319 -11.82 23.71 0.20
N HIS A 320 -10.87 22.78 0.11
CA HIS A 320 -9.95 22.72 -1.03
C HIS A 320 -9.97 21.35 -1.69
N ARG A 321 -9.83 21.33 -3.02
CA ARG A 321 -9.74 20.07 -3.76
C ARG A 321 -8.39 19.41 -3.54
N GLN A 322 -8.39 18.10 -3.30
CA GLN A 322 -7.15 17.33 -3.25
C GLN A 322 -6.56 17.17 -4.67
N PRO A 323 -5.28 17.54 -4.89
CA PRO A 323 -4.63 17.36 -6.19
C PRO A 323 -4.50 15.87 -6.52
N GLY A 324 -4.80 15.49 -7.76
CA GLY A 324 -4.71 14.11 -8.23
C GLY A 324 -5.84 13.18 -7.77
N GLY A 325 -6.81 13.69 -7.01
CA GLY A 325 -8.01 12.92 -6.63
C GLY A 325 -8.87 12.59 -7.86
N MET A 326 -9.25 11.33 -7.97
CA MET A 326 -10.20 10.85 -8.98
C MET A 326 -11.55 11.53 -8.80
N ALA A 327 -12.25 11.81 -9.90
CA ALA A 327 -13.59 12.36 -9.86
C ALA A 327 -14.53 11.39 -9.12
N PRO A 328 -15.30 11.82 -8.11
CA PRO A 328 -16.23 10.94 -7.44
C PRO A 328 -17.35 10.50 -8.40
N CYS A 329 -17.78 9.26 -8.26
CA CYS A 329 -18.86 8.71 -9.05
C CYS A 329 -20.23 9.19 -8.57
N LEU A 330 -20.97 9.87 -9.43
CA LEU A 330 -22.39 10.13 -9.24
C LEU A 330 -23.19 8.84 -9.46
N GLY A 331 -23.98 8.44 -8.47
CA GLY A 331 -24.74 7.20 -8.46
C GLY A 331 -24.10 6.07 -7.64
N ALA A 332 -22.86 6.26 -7.16
CA ALA A 332 -22.35 5.42 -6.08
C ALA A 332 -23.31 5.48 -4.87
N LYS A 333 -23.38 4.38 -4.12
CA LYS A 333 -24.25 4.29 -2.94
C LYS A 333 -24.03 5.43 -1.94
N GLU A 334 -22.77 5.84 -1.79
CA GLU A 334 -22.32 6.92 -0.89
C GLU A 334 -21.18 7.70 -1.57
N PRO A 335 -21.50 8.68 -2.42
CA PRO A 335 -20.49 9.43 -3.15
C PRO A 335 -19.77 10.39 -2.20
N LEU A 336 -18.48 10.13 -1.98
CA LEU A 336 -17.59 10.97 -1.18
C LEU A 336 -16.94 12.03 -2.08
N VAL A 337 -17.11 13.30 -1.75
CA VAL A 337 -16.45 14.39 -2.48
C VAL A 337 -15.01 14.55 -1.95
N PRO A 338 -13.96 14.37 -2.77
CA PRO A 338 -12.56 14.34 -2.32
C PRO A 338 -12.02 15.76 -2.02
N LEU A 339 -12.51 16.32 -0.93
CA LEU A 339 -12.16 17.66 -0.45
C LEU A 339 -11.37 17.56 0.85
N THR A 340 -10.33 18.36 0.96
CA THR A 340 -9.71 18.67 2.24
C THR A 340 -10.54 19.75 2.92
N ILE A 341 -11.19 19.39 4.03
CA ILE A 341 -12.02 20.30 4.82
C ILE A 341 -11.44 20.46 6.24
N SER A 342 -11.78 21.57 6.90
CA SER A 342 -11.38 21.81 8.30
C SER A 342 -12.12 20.84 9.24
N PRO A 343 -11.48 20.33 10.33
CA PRO A 343 -12.16 19.50 11.32
C PRO A 343 -13.42 20.14 11.94
N LEU A 344 -13.50 21.48 11.88
CA LEU A 344 -14.67 22.23 12.36
C LEU A 344 -15.94 21.94 11.54
N TYR A 345 -15.82 21.48 10.29
CA TYR A 345 -16.98 21.01 9.50
C TYR A 345 -17.66 19.81 10.15
N TYR A 346 -16.90 18.94 10.81
CA TYR A 346 -17.43 17.76 11.49
C TYR A 346 -17.85 18.06 12.93
N ALA A 347 -17.14 18.98 13.60
CA ALA A 347 -17.25 19.20 15.03
C ALA A 347 -18.21 20.34 15.44
N THR A 348 -18.64 21.17 14.50
CA THR A 348 -19.47 22.35 14.75
C THR A 348 -20.54 22.49 13.67
N ALA A 349 -21.55 23.32 13.92
CA ALA A 349 -22.56 23.69 12.91
C ALA A 349 -22.19 25.00 12.17
N TYR A 350 -20.93 25.43 12.21
CA TYR A 350 -20.49 26.66 11.53
C TYR A 350 -20.71 26.57 10.02
N ALA A 351 -20.43 25.42 9.42
CA ALA A 351 -20.74 25.15 8.04
C ALA A 351 -22.17 24.59 7.93
N HIS A 352 -23.06 25.30 7.23
CA HIS A 352 -24.43 24.85 7.01
C HIS A 352 -24.91 25.19 5.60
N ASP A 353 -26.07 24.65 5.22
CA ASP A 353 -26.65 24.78 3.87
C ASP A 353 -25.67 24.40 2.75
N LEU A 354 -24.84 23.39 3.03
CA LEU A 354 -23.84 22.89 2.09
C LEU A 354 -24.54 22.22 0.92
N SER A 355 -24.19 22.63 -0.30
CA SER A 355 -24.72 22.07 -1.52
C SER A 355 -23.65 21.97 -2.61
N LEU A 356 -23.73 20.91 -3.40
CA LEU A 356 -22.94 20.73 -4.61
C LEU A 356 -23.80 21.12 -5.81
N ARG A 357 -23.50 22.26 -6.42
CA ARG A 357 -24.19 22.75 -7.60
C ARG A 357 -23.64 22.10 -8.85
N VAL A 358 -24.39 21.18 -9.43
CA VAL A 358 -24.04 20.47 -10.66
C VAL A 358 -24.43 21.30 -11.87
N HIS A 359 -23.45 21.57 -12.73
CA HIS A 359 -23.64 22.31 -13.99
C HIS A 359 -24.02 21.33 -15.09
N ARG A 360 -25.21 21.51 -15.68
CA ARG A 360 -25.73 20.67 -16.76
C ARG A 360 -25.85 21.48 -18.05
N ALA A 361 -25.42 20.91 -19.17
CA ALA A 361 -25.47 21.58 -20.46
C ALA A 361 -26.94 21.71 -20.93
N GLY A 362 -27.43 22.94 -21.07
CA GLY A 362 -28.78 23.22 -21.60
C GLY A 362 -29.94 23.01 -20.61
N GLU A 363 -29.66 22.66 -19.36
CA GLU A 363 -30.66 22.43 -18.31
C GLU A 363 -30.45 23.34 -17.09
N ALA A 364 -31.46 23.37 -16.19
CA ALA A 364 -31.33 24.07 -14.92
C ALA A 364 -30.23 23.43 -14.04
N MET A 365 -29.48 24.27 -13.33
CA MET A 365 -28.51 23.81 -12.33
C MET A 365 -29.20 22.97 -11.25
N LEU A 366 -28.53 21.91 -10.79
CA LEU A 366 -29.05 21.02 -9.75
C LEU A 366 -28.20 21.17 -8.49
N ASP A 367 -28.82 21.54 -7.37
CA ASP A 367 -28.14 21.65 -6.08
C ASP A 367 -28.36 20.36 -5.27
N LEU A 368 -27.27 19.63 -5.01
CA LEU A 368 -27.28 18.40 -4.22
C LEU A 368 -26.86 18.71 -2.77
N PRO A 369 -27.71 18.51 -1.75
CA PRO A 369 -27.34 18.80 -0.37
C PRO A 369 -26.20 17.90 0.09
N LEU A 370 -25.25 18.48 0.83
CA LEU A 370 -24.09 17.80 1.38
C LEU A 370 -24.12 17.82 2.92
N VAL A 371 -23.55 16.78 3.51
CA VAL A 371 -23.33 16.67 4.96
C VAL A 371 -21.87 16.29 5.21
N ALA A 372 -21.25 16.88 6.23
CA ALA A 372 -19.93 16.46 6.67
C ALA A 372 -20.04 15.14 7.45
N ASP A 373 -19.34 14.10 7.00
CA ASP A 373 -19.33 12.79 7.65
C ASP A 373 -17.91 12.42 8.10
N PRO A 374 -17.62 12.46 9.43
CA PRO A 374 -16.30 12.10 9.94
C PRO A 374 -15.97 10.61 9.76
N VAL A 375 -16.96 9.73 9.61
CA VAL A 375 -16.74 8.29 9.35
C VAL A 375 -16.15 8.08 7.96
N ARG A 376 -16.64 8.86 6.98
CA ARG A 376 -16.18 8.83 5.59
C ARG A 376 -14.99 9.76 5.33
N GLY A 377 -14.71 10.67 6.25
CA GLY A 377 -13.58 11.60 6.17
C GLY A 377 -13.76 12.71 5.12
N GLY A 378 -15.00 13.11 4.83
CA GLY A 378 -15.27 14.19 3.88
C GLY A 378 -16.73 14.65 3.84
N LEU A 379 -17.09 15.39 2.79
CA LEU A 379 -18.47 15.76 2.51
C LEU A 379 -19.12 14.65 1.66
N VAL A 380 -20.28 14.19 2.10
CA VAL A 380 -21.09 13.19 1.40
C VAL A 380 -22.42 13.82 0.97
N ILE A 381 -23.00 13.32 -0.11
CA ILE A 381 -24.37 13.69 -0.49
C ILE A 381 -25.33 13.23 0.61
N ALA A 382 -26.26 14.10 1.00
CA ALA A 382 -27.21 13.80 2.07
C ALA A 382 -28.02 12.52 1.74
N PRO A 383 -28.17 11.59 2.69
CA PRO A 383 -28.94 10.36 2.47
C PRO A 383 -30.36 10.65 1.98
N GLY A 384 -30.85 9.85 1.03
CA GLY A 384 -32.20 10.01 0.47
C GLY A 384 -32.35 11.13 -0.56
N THR A 385 -31.26 11.81 -0.95
CA THR A 385 -31.27 12.77 -2.05
C THR A 385 -31.61 12.08 -3.37
N ALA A 386 -32.68 12.52 -4.03
CA ALA A 386 -33.05 12.04 -5.35
C ALA A 386 -32.11 12.60 -6.41
N TRP A 387 -31.64 11.73 -7.33
CA TRP A 387 -30.69 12.08 -8.39
C TRP A 387 -31.29 11.75 -9.77
N PRO A 388 -31.11 12.61 -10.79
CA PRO A 388 -31.54 12.33 -12.16
C PRO A 388 -30.77 11.16 -12.77
N ARG A 389 -31.48 10.13 -13.25
CA ARG A 389 -30.86 8.90 -13.78
C ARG A 389 -30.36 9.02 -15.23
N ASP A 390 -30.59 10.17 -15.85
CA ASP A 390 -30.41 10.46 -17.27
C ASP A 390 -29.11 11.23 -17.58
N LEU A 391 -28.14 11.21 -16.68
CA LEU A 391 -26.91 11.99 -16.84
C LEU A 391 -25.85 11.19 -17.59
N ALA A 392 -25.62 11.59 -18.84
CA ALA A 392 -24.83 10.87 -19.83
C ALA A 392 -23.36 11.33 -19.95
N GLU A 393 -23.03 12.53 -19.47
CA GLU A 393 -21.68 13.12 -19.62
C GLU A 393 -21.07 13.53 -18.27
N PRO A 394 -19.73 13.48 -18.11
CA PRO A 394 -19.04 14.00 -16.93
C PRO A 394 -19.42 15.46 -16.66
N LEU A 395 -19.72 15.76 -15.41
CA LEU A 395 -20.25 17.08 -15.03
C LEU A 395 -19.24 17.85 -14.20
N GLY A 396 -19.16 19.15 -14.42
CA GLY A 396 -18.55 20.05 -13.45
C GLY A 396 -19.56 20.37 -12.34
N ALA A 397 -19.10 20.44 -11.10
CA ALA A 397 -19.93 20.93 -10.01
C ALA A 397 -19.15 21.85 -9.08
N THR A 398 -19.81 22.85 -8.52
CA THR A 398 -19.20 23.82 -7.60
C THR A 398 -19.78 23.64 -6.22
N LEU A 399 -18.92 23.57 -5.20
CA LEU A 399 -19.37 23.55 -3.81
C LEU A 399 -19.86 24.95 -3.40
N HIS A 400 -20.98 25.02 -2.70
CA HIS A 400 -21.49 26.25 -2.10
C HIS A 400 -22.01 25.98 -0.68
N GLY A 401 -22.06 27.02 0.14
CA GLY A 401 -22.69 26.95 1.46
C GLY A 401 -22.48 28.21 2.28
N MET A 402 -22.82 28.10 3.55
CA MET A 402 -22.69 29.17 4.54
C MET A 402 -21.66 28.80 5.59
N TRP A 403 -20.85 29.77 5.99
CA TRP A 403 -19.97 29.73 7.15
C TRP A 403 -20.47 30.76 8.16
N GLY A 404 -21.39 30.33 9.03
CA GLY A 404 -22.23 31.21 9.82
C GLY A 404 -23.00 32.19 8.96
N PHE A 405 -22.73 33.50 9.09
CA PHE A 405 -23.44 34.52 8.32
C PHE A 405 -22.89 34.70 6.90
N ASP A 406 -21.73 34.15 6.60
CA ASP A 406 -20.99 34.46 5.38
C ASP A 406 -21.15 33.34 4.35
N ALA A 407 -21.68 33.68 3.17
CA ALA A 407 -21.73 32.74 2.06
C ALA A 407 -20.32 32.48 1.49
N PHE A 408 -20.05 31.25 1.08
CA PHE A 408 -18.81 30.91 0.39
C PHE A 408 -19.05 30.02 -0.83
N ASN A 409 -18.15 30.16 -1.80
CA ASN A 409 -18.05 29.29 -2.97
C ASN A 409 -16.75 28.50 -2.84
N GLY A 410 -16.84 27.19 -2.89
CA GLY A 410 -15.73 26.25 -2.86
C GLY A 410 -15.18 25.93 -4.25
N PRO A 411 -14.35 24.89 -4.36
CA PRO A 411 -13.70 24.53 -5.60
C PRO A 411 -14.66 23.84 -6.57
N ASP A 412 -14.32 23.87 -7.85
CA ASP A 412 -14.94 23.04 -8.86
C ASP A 412 -14.46 21.58 -8.73
N VAL A 413 -15.43 20.68 -8.63
CA VAL A 413 -15.25 19.23 -8.53
C VAL A 413 -15.79 18.60 -9.80
N PRO A 414 -14.94 17.92 -10.60
CA PRO A 414 -15.42 17.10 -11.70
C PRO A 414 -16.09 15.85 -11.12
N LEU A 415 -17.21 15.46 -11.70
CA LEU A 415 -17.99 14.30 -11.30
C LEU A 415 -17.99 13.28 -12.42
N ALA A 416 -17.69 12.03 -12.08
CA ALA A 416 -17.79 10.92 -13.01
C ALA A 416 -19.24 10.44 -13.04
N VAL A 417 -19.77 10.18 -14.23
CA VAL A 417 -21.07 9.53 -14.41
C VAL A 417 -20.84 8.18 -15.08
N PRO A 418 -21.60 7.13 -14.71
CA PRO A 418 -21.41 5.80 -15.27
C PRO A 418 -21.72 5.72 -16.78
N GLY A 419 -22.57 6.62 -17.31
CA GLY A 419 -22.92 6.68 -18.73
C GLY A 419 -23.38 5.33 -19.29
N ASP A 420 -22.88 5.00 -20.49
CA ASP A 420 -23.04 3.66 -21.08
C ASP A 420 -22.08 2.67 -20.40
N TRP A 421 -22.58 1.93 -19.40
CA TRP A 421 -21.80 0.99 -18.58
C TRP A 421 -21.31 -0.23 -19.37
N HIS A 422 -20.27 -0.02 -20.17
CA HIS A 422 -19.66 -1.02 -21.03
C HIS A 422 -18.16 -1.07 -20.82
N TRP A 423 -17.62 -2.29 -20.72
CA TRP A 423 -16.22 -2.55 -20.48
C TRP A 423 -15.69 -3.56 -21.50
N GLN A 424 -14.49 -3.31 -22.01
CA GLN A 424 -13.81 -4.13 -23.00
C GLN A 424 -12.35 -4.35 -22.60
N ARG A 425 -11.75 -5.43 -23.10
CA ARG A 425 -10.33 -5.70 -22.86
C ARG A 425 -9.45 -4.94 -23.84
N LYS A 426 -8.45 -4.22 -23.32
CA LYS A 426 -7.43 -3.51 -24.11
C LYS A 426 -6.26 -4.45 -24.43
N GLU A 427 -6.49 -5.46 -25.29
CA GLU A 427 -5.50 -6.44 -25.84
C GLU A 427 -4.62 -7.23 -24.82
N PRO A 428 -3.85 -8.30 -25.19
CA PRO A 428 -3.47 -9.32 -24.22
C PRO A 428 -2.38 -8.82 -23.26
N GLY A 429 -2.66 -8.91 -21.96
CA GLY A 429 -1.72 -8.55 -20.90
C GLY A 429 -0.40 -9.32 -20.99
N LYS A 430 0.66 -8.74 -20.41
CA LYS A 430 1.90 -9.46 -20.10
C LYS A 430 1.57 -10.78 -19.38
N GLU A 431 2.41 -11.80 -19.56
CA GLU A 431 2.26 -13.17 -19.03
C GLU A 431 1.92 -13.25 -17.51
N ASP A 432 2.11 -12.16 -16.77
CA ASP A 432 1.83 -12.01 -15.34
C ASP A 432 0.33 -12.08 -14.97
N GLY A 433 -0.60 -12.07 -15.94
CA GLY A 433 -2.03 -12.31 -15.70
C GLY A 433 -2.81 -11.12 -15.13
N THR A 434 -2.32 -9.90 -15.34
CA THR A 434 -3.07 -8.66 -15.14
C THR A 434 -3.75 -8.26 -16.46
N LEU A 435 -5.05 -7.99 -16.41
CA LEU A 435 -5.88 -7.60 -17.54
C LEU A 435 -6.13 -6.10 -17.49
N VAL A 436 -5.89 -5.39 -18.59
CA VAL A 436 -6.29 -3.98 -18.70
C VAL A 436 -7.67 -3.93 -19.37
N LEU A 437 -8.63 -3.34 -18.68
CA LEU A 437 -9.97 -3.11 -19.17
C LEU A 437 -10.17 -1.61 -19.42
N HIS A 438 -10.84 -1.30 -20.51
CA HIS A 438 -11.24 0.04 -20.90
C HIS A 438 -12.77 0.12 -20.90
N GLY A 439 -13.35 1.16 -20.32
CA GLY A 439 -14.79 1.32 -20.19
C GLY A 439 -15.17 2.66 -19.58
N ALA A 440 -16.47 2.91 -19.46
CA ALA A 440 -16.96 4.20 -18.96
C ALA A 440 -16.74 4.35 -17.45
N ALA A 441 -16.09 5.45 -17.04
CA ALA A 441 -16.00 5.90 -15.65
C ALA A 441 -15.47 4.84 -14.66
N ALA A 442 -14.16 4.60 -14.71
CA ALA A 442 -13.44 3.75 -13.76
C ALA A 442 -13.69 4.09 -12.29
N ALA A 443 -14.00 5.36 -11.99
CA ALA A 443 -14.37 5.83 -10.66
C ALA A 443 -15.68 5.25 -10.12
N CYS A 444 -16.54 4.74 -11.00
CA CYS A 444 -17.85 4.18 -10.67
C CYS A 444 -17.82 2.67 -10.42
N VAL A 445 -16.68 2.00 -10.61
CA VAL A 445 -16.55 0.56 -10.36
C VAL A 445 -16.61 0.30 -8.86
N ALA A 446 -17.64 -0.43 -8.42
CA ALA A 446 -17.87 -0.78 -7.02
C ALA A 446 -17.15 -2.08 -6.66
N THR A 447 -17.39 -3.15 -7.43
CA THR A 447 -16.77 -4.47 -7.23
C THR A 447 -16.46 -5.14 -8.56
N ILE A 448 -15.44 -6.01 -8.55
CA ILE A 448 -15.18 -6.91 -9.67
C ILE A 448 -15.11 -8.34 -9.12
N THR A 449 -15.90 -9.22 -9.71
CA THR A 449 -15.87 -10.66 -9.38
C THR A 449 -15.45 -11.47 -10.60
N ALA A 450 -14.76 -12.58 -10.34
CA ALA A 450 -14.34 -13.54 -11.35
C ALA A 450 -14.95 -14.91 -11.04
N ALA A 451 -15.55 -15.55 -12.03
CA ALA A 451 -16.12 -16.89 -11.91
C ALA A 451 -15.77 -17.75 -13.13
N THR A 452 -15.42 -19.01 -12.91
CA THR A 452 -15.37 -20.04 -13.96
C THR A 452 -16.79 -20.60 -14.18
N PRO A 453 -17.06 -21.36 -15.27
CA PRO A 453 -18.41 -21.83 -15.58
C PRO A 453 -19.03 -22.72 -14.49
N HIS A 454 -18.20 -23.37 -13.69
CA HIS A 454 -18.61 -24.26 -12.60
C HIS A 454 -18.12 -23.82 -11.22
N GLY A 455 -17.43 -22.68 -11.13
CA GLY A 455 -16.87 -22.16 -9.88
C GLY A 455 -17.77 -21.13 -9.20
N LEU A 456 -17.53 -20.92 -7.89
CA LEU A 456 -18.09 -19.78 -7.18
C LEU A 456 -17.44 -18.48 -7.68
N ALA A 457 -18.18 -17.37 -7.60
CA ALA A 457 -17.64 -16.06 -7.88
C ALA A 457 -16.70 -15.63 -6.75
N HIS A 458 -15.48 -15.24 -7.10
CA HIS A 458 -14.48 -14.74 -6.16
C HIS A 458 -14.18 -13.27 -6.46
N PRO A 459 -13.96 -12.42 -5.43
CA PRO A 459 -13.51 -11.05 -5.64
C PRO A 459 -12.17 -11.02 -6.39
N ALA A 460 -12.11 -10.26 -7.48
CA ALA A 460 -10.87 -9.94 -8.17
C ALA A 460 -10.24 -8.70 -7.52
N SER A 461 -8.92 -8.55 -7.59
CA SER A 461 -8.27 -7.29 -7.18
C SER A 461 -8.16 -6.35 -8.37
N TRP A 462 -8.38 -5.05 -8.20
CA TRP A 462 -8.23 -4.08 -9.27
C TRP A 462 -7.63 -2.75 -8.83
N LYS A 463 -7.11 -2.00 -9.80
CA LYS A 463 -6.61 -0.64 -9.63
C LYS A 463 -7.07 0.22 -10.78
N VAL A 464 -7.41 1.48 -10.50
CA VAL A 464 -7.70 2.45 -11.54
C VAL A 464 -6.40 2.96 -12.15
N LEU A 465 -6.31 2.93 -13.49
CA LEU A 465 -5.18 3.45 -14.27
C LEU A 465 -5.45 4.83 -14.84
N GLY A 466 -6.72 5.15 -15.11
CA GLY A 466 -7.18 6.42 -15.68
C GLY A 466 -8.69 6.58 -15.55
N PRO A 467 -9.28 7.66 -16.08
CA PRO A 467 -10.72 7.92 -15.97
C PRO A 467 -11.58 6.79 -16.55
N ASP A 468 -11.07 6.09 -17.56
CA ASP A 468 -11.78 5.05 -18.33
C ASP A 468 -10.98 3.74 -18.39
N GLU A 469 -9.99 3.54 -17.51
CA GLU A 469 -9.12 2.36 -17.55
C GLU A 469 -8.86 1.77 -16.16
N ILE A 470 -8.97 0.45 -16.06
CA ILE A 470 -8.69 -0.33 -14.85
C ILE A 470 -7.76 -1.51 -15.17
N ALA A 471 -6.88 -1.82 -14.23
CA ALA A 471 -6.09 -3.05 -14.21
C ALA A 471 -6.75 -4.04 -13.26
N VAL A 472 -7.10 -5.23 -13.75
CA VAL A 472 -7.71 -6.31 -12.99
C VAL A 472 -6.73 -7.47 -12.86
N THR A 473 -6.46 -7.90 -11.64
CA THR A 473 -5.69 -9.10 -11.34
C THR A 473 -6.65 -10.24 -11.04
N LEU A 474 -6.57 -11.29 -11.85
CA LEU A 474 -7.41 -12.48 -11.66
C LEU A 474 -7.05 -13.20 -10.36
N PRO A 475 -8.04 -13.63 -9.56
CA PRO A 475 -7.80 -14.38 -8.35
C PRO A 475 -7.21 -15.78 -8.69
N PRO A 476 -6.39 -16.37 -7.82
CA PRO A 476 -5.77 -17.67 -8.06
C PRO A 476 -6.78 -18.82 -8.19
N GLU A 477 -7.98 -18.67 -7.60
CA GLU A 477 -9.08 -19.63 -7.67
C GLU A 477 -9.73 -19.70 -9.06
N ALA A 478 -9.56 -18.66 -9.89
CA ALA A 478 -10.02 -18.67 -11.27
C ALA A 478 -9.04 -19.47 -12.14
N ASP A 479 -9.32 -20.77 -12.35
CA ASP A 479 -8.50 -21.62 -13.21
C ASP A 479 -8.48 -21.06 -14.65
N ARG A 480 -7.32 -20.56 -15.06
CA ARG A 480 -7.10 -19.98 -16.40
C ARG A 480 -7.19 -21.02 -17.53
N ARG A 481 -7.34 -22.31 -17.20
CA ARG A 481 -7.63 -23.39 -18.16
C ARG A 481 -9.09 -23.39 -18.62
N GLU A 482 -9.97 -22.69 -17.92
CA GLU A 482 -11.37 -22.50 -18.28
C GLU A 482 -11.64 -21.03 -18.65
N PRO A 483 -12.69 -20.73 -19.43
CA PRO A 483 -13.13 -19.36 -19.64
C PRO A 483 -13.55 -18.71 -18.32
N VAL A 484 -12.98 -17.55 -17.99
CA VAL A 484 -13.30 -16.81 -16.77
C VAL A 484 -14.26 -15.67 -17.13
N THR A 485 -15.42 -15.61 -16.49
CA THR A 485 -16.33 -14.47 -16.60
C THR A 485 -16.01 -13.46 -15.51
N LEU A 486 -15.69 -12.24 -15.91
CA LEU A 486 -15.59 -11.08 -15.04
C LEU A 486 -16.94 -10.37 -14.99
N ALA A 487 -17.46 -10.13 -13.79
CA ALA A 487 -18.60 -9.25 -13.53
C ALA A 487 -18.09 -7.95 -12.91
N ILE A 488 -18.37 -6.82 -13.55
CA ILE A 488 -17.94 -5.47 -13.14
C ILE A 488 -19.19 -4.73 -12.68
N ASP A 489 -19.36 -4.67 -11.36
CA ASP A 489 -20.48 -4.02 -10.72
C ASP A 489 -20.20 -2.51 -10.59
N GLY A 490 -21.22 -1.71 -10.91
CA GLY A 490 -21.21 -0.26 -10.79
C GLY A 490 -22.21 0.24 -9.75
N PRO A 491 -22.76 1.45 -9.95
CA PRO A 491 -23.91 1.98 -9.21
C PRO A 491 -25.08 0.98 -9.11
N GLU A 492 -25.79 0.94 -7.97
CA GLU A 492 -26.91 0.00 -7.69
C GLU A 492 -28.06 0.05 -8.73
N THR A 493 -28.07 1.05 -9.60
CA THR A 493 -29.09 1.26 -10.64
C THR A 493 -28.75 0.66 -12.00
N ILE A 494 -27.55 0.07 -12.16
CA ILE A 494 -27.03 -0.43 -13.42
C ILE A 494 -26.63 -1.90 -13.28
N ASP A 495 -26.99 -2.72 -14.28
CA ASP A 495 -26.60 -4.13 -14.32
C ASP A 495 -25.08 -4.29 -14.51
N ALA A 496 -24.52 -5.32 -13.87
CA ALA A 496 -23.10 -5.62 -13.96
C ALA A 496 -22.65 -5.91 -15.40
N ALA A 497 -21.59 -5.25 -15.85
CA ALA A 497 -20.97 -5.53 -17.14
C ALA A 497 -20.23 -6.86 -17.08
N LYS A 498 -20.45 -7.75 -18.06
CA LYS A 498 -19.84 -9.08 -18.11
C LYS A 498 -18.82 -9.18 -19.23
N ILE A 499 -17.59 -9.59 -18.89
CA ILE A 499 -16.51 -9.85 -19.86
C ILE A 499 -16.07 -11.29 -19.73
N VAL A 500 -16.04 -12.03 -20.85
CA VAL A 500 -15.49 -13.38 -20.88
C VAL A 500 -14.03 -13.34 -21.29
N VAL A 501 -13.16 -13.77 -20.38
CA VAL A 501 -11.73 -14.00 -20.63
C VAL A 501 -11.59 -15.44 -21.12
N PRO A 502 -11.13 -15.68 -22.37
CA PRO A 502 -10.98 -17.03 -22.88
C PRO A 502 -9.90 -17.79 -22.11
N ALA A 503 -10.05 -19.12 -22.07
CA ALA A 503 -9.05 -20.01 -21.49
C ALA A 503 -7.68 -19.81 -22.16
N ALA A 504 -6.61 -19.87 -21.38
CA ALA A 504 -5.25 -19.84 -21.90
C ALA A 504 -5.01 -21.10 -22.76
N THR A 505 -4.88 -20.92 -24.07
CA THR A 505 -4.50 -22.01 -24.98
C THR A 505 -3.11 -22.52 -24.62
N ARG A 506 -3.01 -23.80 -24.21
CA ARG A 506 -1.71 -24.45 -24.00
C ARG A 506 -1.01 -24.59 -25.37
N PRO A 507 0.25 -24.13 -25.53
CA PRO A 507 0.99 -24.45 -26.74
C PRO A 507 1.17 -25.97 -26.80
N GLN A 508 0.75 -26.60 -27.90
CA GLN A 508 1.02 -28.03 -28.12
C GLN A 508 2.53 -28.25 -28.28
N PRO A 509 3.10 -29.29 -27.65
CA PRO A 509 4.50 -29.65 -27.86
C PRO A 509 4.78 -29.91 -29.34
N PRO A 510 5.92 -29.43 -29.88
CA PRO A 510 6.29 -29.73 -31.25
C PRO A 510 6.55 -31.23 -31.41
N ALA A 511 5.90 -31.86 -32.40
CA ALA A 511 6.04 -33.28 -32.69
C ALA A 511 6.68 -33.52 -34.06
N ALA A 512 7.71 -34.36 -34.09
CA ALA A 512 8.45 -34.73 -35.30
C ALA A 512 9.02 -36.15 -35.18
N ARG A 513 9.47 -36.71 -36.30
CA ARG A 513 10.18 -37.99 -36.37
C ARG A 513 11.46 -37.87 -37.20
N ILE A 514 12.48 -38.67 -36.87
CA ILE A 514 13.71 -38.75 -37.67
C ILE A 514 13.44 -39.66 -38.87
N VAL A 515 13.69 -39.16 -40.08
CA VAL A 515 13.42 -39.90 -41.33
C VAL A 515 14.68 -40.34 -42.08
N ALA A 516 15.81 -39.68 -41.80
CA ALA A 516 17.11 -40.01 -42.39
C ALA A 516 18.22 -39.56 -41.45
N ARG A 517 19.34 -40.30 -41.47
CA ARG A 517 20.59 -39.94 -40.80
C ARG A 517 21.78 -40.33 -41.70
N PHE A 518 22.85 -39.56 -41.63
CA PHE A 518 24.06 -39.76 -42.41
C PHE A 518 25.28 -39.18 -41.67
N SER A 519 26.43 -39.84 -41.78
CA SER A 519 27.69 -39.41 -41.16
C SER A 519 28.80 -39.30 -42.22
N GLU A 520 29.50 -38.17 -42.26
CA GLU A 520 30.55 -37.91 -43.28
C GLU A 520 31.85 -37.36 -42.65
N PRO A 521 33.03 -37.73 -43.18
CA PRO A 521 34.29 -37.10 -42.81
C PRO A 521 34.30 -35.58 -43.00
N PRO A 522 34.94 -34.81 -42.11
CA PRO A 522 35.14 -33.38 -42.33
C PRO A 522 36.01 -33.14 -43.57
N ALA A 523 35.55 -32.26 -44.47
CA ALA A 523 36.14 -32.01 -45.79
C ALA A 523 37.64 -31.64 -45.81
N ASN A 524 38.21 -31.17 -44.69
CA ASN A 524 39.61 -30.74 -44.56
C ASN A 524 40.34 -31.37 -43.35
N GLY A 525 39.93 -32.55 -42.89
CA GLY A 525 40.57 -33.22 -41.75
C GLY A 525 41.95 -33.83 -42.08
N PRO A 526 42.93 -33.80 -41.16
CA PRO A 526 44.20 -34.50 -41.35
C PRO A 526 43.96 -36.02 -41.33
N ASP A 527 44.55 -36.72 -42.30
CA ASP A 527 44.56 -38.18 -42.56
C ASP A 527 43.35 -38.81 -43.26
N ALA A 528 43.34 -38.69 -44.59
CA ALA A 528 42.61 -39.61 -45.49
C ALA A 528 43.34 -40.97 -45.71
N THR A 529 44.47 -41.22 -45.02
CA THR A 529 45.43 -42.29 -45.35
C THR A 529 45.83 -43.23 -44.19
N ALA A 530 45.23 -43.12 -43.00
CA ALA A 530 45.41 -44.11 -41.92
C ALA A 530 44.47 -45.33 -42.08
N PRO A 531 44.78 -46.52 -41.53
CA PRO A 531 43.89 -47.68 -41.61
C PRO A 531 42.52 -47.35 -41.02
N ASN A 532 41.55 -47.17 -41.91
CA ASN A 532 40.20 -46.73 -41.62
C ASN A 532 39.47 -47.85 -40.87
N LEU A 533 39.37 -47.74 -39.54
CA LEU A 533 38.42 -48.52 -38.75
C LEU A 533 37.04 -48.41 -39.43
N LYS A 534 36.54 -49.54 -39.93
CA LYS A 534 35.23 -49.66 -40.57
C LYS A 534 34.22 -50.05 -39.50
N LEU A 535 33.24 -49.18 -39.34
CA LEU A 535 32.09 -49.44 -38.49
C LEU A 535 31.10 -50.29 -39.28
N ASP A 536 30.80 -51.46 -38.75
CA ASP A 536 29.83 -52.39 -39.34
C ASP A 536 28.44 -52.21 -38.72
N GLY A 537 28.34 -51.54 -37.57
CA GLY A 537 27.07 -51.23 -36.93
C GLY A 537 26.38 -50.05 -37.60
N ALA A 538 25.17 -50.28 -38.12
CA ALA A 538 24.37 -49.22 -38.74
C ALA A 538 23.98 -48.09 -37.78
N ASP A 539 23.93 -48.37 -36.47
CA ASP A 539 23.55 -47.44 -35.40
C ASP A 539 24.73 -46.68 -34.76
N GLU A 540 25.97 -46.98 -35.15
CA GLU A 540 27.15 -46.32 -34.61
C GLU A 540 27.34 -44.93 -35.24
N ILE A 541 27.47 -43.92 -34.40
CA ILE A 541 27.66 -42.52 -34.76
C ILE A 541 29.04 -42.08 -34.31
N PRO A 542 29.99 -41.88 -35.23
CA PRO A 542 31.34 -41.41 -34.88
C PRO A 542 31.33 -39.99 -34.33
N ALA A 543 31.96 -39.79 -33.16
CA ALA A 543 32.04 -38.47 -32.54
C ALA A 543 32.85 -37.45 -33.36
N ASN A 544 33.73 -37.90 -34.25
CA ASN A 544 34.64 -37.07 -35.04
C ASN A 544 34.20 -36.86 -36.51
N LEU A 545 33.02 -37.35 -36.89
CA LEU A 545 32.44 -37.11 -38.22
C LEU A 545 31.30 -36.10 -38.12
N TRP A 546 30.98 -35.43 -39.23
CA TRP A 546 29.76 -34.63 -39.33
C TRP A 546 28.55 -35.55 -39.30
N LEU A 547 27.61 -35.28 -38.39
CA LEU A 547 26.34 -35.96 -38.31
C LEU A 547 25.25 -35.08 -38.90
N SER A 548 24.59 -35.58 -39.94
CA SER A 548 23.40 -34.99 -40.52
C SER A 548 22.18 -35.88 -40.27
N PHE A 549 21.07 -35.32 -39.78
CA PHE A 549 19.80 -36.04 -39.69
C PHE A 549 18.61 -35.14 -40.01
N THR A 550 17.55 -35.74 -40.53
CA THR A 550 16.35 -35.03 -40.99
C THR A 550 15.18 -35.30 -40.06
N LEU A 551 14.57 -34.23 -39.57
CA LEU A 551 13.33 -34.22 -38.79
C LEU A 551 12.17 -33.87 -39.70
N LYS A 552 11.17 -34.76 -39.75
CA LYS A 552 9.91 -34.51 -40.46
C LYS A 552 8.79 -34.27 -39.45
N ALA A 553 8.02 -33.20 -39.65
CA ALA A 553 6.87 -32.88 -38.80
C ALA A 553 5.83 -34.02 -38.81
N GLU A 554 5.19 -34.26 -37.67
CA GLU A 554 4.00 -35.12 -37.60
C GLU A 554 2.80 -34.48 -38.34
N PRO A 555 1.81 -35.26 -38.79
CA PRO A 555 0.64 -34.73 -39.49
C PRO A 555 -0.04 -33.59 -38.70
N GLY A 556 -0.24 -32.45 -39.35
CA GLY A 556 -0.84 -31.25 -38.75
C GLY A 556 0.13 -30.35 -37.99
N GLN A 557 1.42 -30.68 -37.92
CA GLN A 557 2.48 -29.81 -37.40
C GLN A 557 3.26 -29.15 -38.54
N HIS A 558 3.74 -27.93 -38.29
CA HIS A 558 4.60 -27.18 -39.21
C HIS A 558 5.79 -26.56 -38.47
N PHE A 559 6.92 -26.46 -39.16
CA PHE A 559 8.12 -25.76 -38.71
C PHE A 559 8.13 -24.32 -39.23
N THR A 560 8.71 -23.42 -38.45
CA THR A 560 8.73 -21.97 -38.69
C THR A 560 10.14 -21.43 -38.89
N GLY A 561 11.17 -22.21 -38.58
CA GLY A 561 12.58 -21.79 -38.58
C GLY A 561 13.04 -21.17 -37.26
N HIS A 562 12.12 -21.01 -36.30
CA HIS A 562 12.41 -20.56 -34.93
C HIS A 562 12.53 -21.72 -33.94
N GLU A 563 12.41 -22.96 -34.41
CA GLU A 563 12.60 -24.14 -33.57
C GLU A 563 14.06 -24.28 -33.12
N VAL A 564 14.24 -24.82 -31.92
CA VAL A 564 15.54 -25.25 -31.41
C VAL A 564 15.54 -26.78 -31.34
N VAL A 565 16.59 -27.40 -31.86
CA VAL A 565 16.80 -28.85 -31.69
C VAL A 565 17.82 -29.05 -30.58
N GLU A 566 17.39 -29.63 -29.47
CA GLU A 566 18.29 -30.05 -28.41
C GLU A 566 18.76 -31.48 -28.67
N VAL A 567 20.07 -31.68 -28.71
CA VAL A 567 20.69 -32.99 -28.89
C VAL A 567 21.53 -33.31 -27.65
N GLY A 568 21.40 -34.51 -27.11
CA GLY A 568 22.16 -34.94 -25.95
C GLY A 568 22.35 -36.44 -25.91
N THR A 569 23.19 -36.91 -24.99
CA THR A 569 23.31 -38.35 -24.72
C THR A 569 22.44 -38.72 -23.52
N SER A 570 22.15 -40.01 -23.33
CA SER A 570 21.52 -40.49 -22.09
C SER A 570 22.52 -40.80 -20.97
N SER A 571 23.81 -40.87 -21.31
CA SER A 571 24.93 -41.23 -20.42
C SER A 571 25.54 -40.02 -19.70
N SER A 572 25.29 -38.80 -20.20
CA SER A 572 25.72 -37.55 -19.58
C SER A 572 24.62 -36.50 -19.69
N ASP A 573 24.50 -35.62 -18.69
CA ASP A 573 23.56 -34.48 -18.70
C ASP A 573 23.97 -33.35 -19.68
N THR A 574 24.92 -33.64 -20.57
CA THR A 574 25.38 -32.69 -21.58
C THR A 574 24.46 -32.72 -22.80
N SER A 575 23.90 -31.57 -23.13
CA SER A 575 23.16 -31.35 -24.37
C SER A 575 23.67 -30.11 -25.09
N VAL A 576 23.49 -30.09 -26.40
CA VAL A 576 23.71 -28.92 -27.27
C VAL A 576 22.39 -28.47 -27.85
N ARG A 577 22.20 -27.15 -27.95
CA ARG A 577 21.05 -26.53 -28.61
C ARG A 577 21.46 -26.02 -29.99
N LEU A 578 20.81 -26.56 -31.01
CA LEU A 578 21.01 -26.23 -32.42
C LEU A 578 19.85 -25.36 -32.90
N THR A 579 20.18 -24.28 -33.58
CA THR A 579 19.30 -23.24 -34.11
C THR A 579 19.68 -22.96 -35.56
N SER A 580 18.91 -22.14 -36.26
CA SER A 580 19.22 -21.74 -37.64
C SER A 580 20.61 -21.09 -37.80
N GLY A 581 21.17 -20.52 -36.72
CA GLY A 581 22.51 -19.94 -36.72
C GLY A 581 23.66 -20.95 -36.49
N ASN A 582 23.37 -22.18 -36.04
CA ASN A 582 24.40 -23.14 -35.63
C ASN A 582 24.01 -24.60 -35.91
N GLY A 583 23.69 -24.92 -37.16
CA GLY A 583 23.57 -26.32 -37.62
C GLY A 583 22.14 -26.82 -37.82
N LEU A 584 21.12 -25.95 -37.76
CA LEU A 584 19.76 -26.28 -38.17
C LEU A 584 19.44 -25.58 -39.50
N THR A 585 18.79 -26.27 -40.43
CA THR A 585 18.31 -25.69 -41.70
C THR A 585 16.85 -26.07 -41.92
N LEU A 586 15.99 -25.07 -42.08
CA LEU A 586 14.60 -25.27 -42.51
C LEU A 586 14.57 -25.45 -44.03
N VAL A 587 14.19 -26.65 -44.49
CA VAL A 587 14.07 -26.95 -45.92
C VAL A 587 12.71 -26.46 -46.43
N ASP A 588 11.65 -26.83 -45.71
CA ASP A 588 10.28 -26.42 -45.95
C ASP A 588 9.49 -26.50 -44.63
N PRO A 589 8.23 -26.05 -44.57
CA PRO A 589 7.42 -26.07 -43.34
C PRO A 589 7.18 -27.46 -42.71
N THR A 590 7.69 -28.54 -43.30
CA THR A 590 7.54 -29.91 -42.78
C THR A 590 8.87 -30.64 -42.58
N VAL A 591 9.99 -30.05 -43.00
CA VAL A 591 11.31 -30.70 -42.99
C VAL A 591 12.39 -29.77 -42.41
N LEU A 592 13.05 -30.25 -41.36
CA LEU A 592 14.26 -29.66 -40.78
C LEU A 592 15.44 -30.60 -40.98
N VAL A 593 16.57 -30.05 -41.40
CA VAL A 593 17.85 -30.78 -41.47
C VAL A 593 18.78 -30.25 -40.39
N VAL A 594 19.29 -31.16 -39.58
CA VAL A 594 20.27 -30.89 -38.53
C VAL A 594 21.63 -31.37 -39.03
N ASN A 595 22.66 -30.54 -38.92
CA ASN A 595 24.04 -30.87 -39.28
C ASN A 595 25.02 -30.29 -38.25
N PHE A 596 25.77 -31.13 -37.55
CA PHE A 596 26.74 -30.71 -36.54
C PHE A 596 27.83 -31.78 -36.32
N LEU A 597 28.93 -31.42 -35.65
CA LEU A 597 30.00 -32.35 -35.29
C LEU A 597 29.86 -32.75 -33.80
N PRO A 598 29.45 -33.99 -33.48
CA PRO A 598 29.06 -34.36 -32.11
C PRO A 598 30.16 -34.17 -31.07
N GLY A 599 31.39 -34.58 -31.34
CA GLY A 599 32.50 -34.48 -30.40
C GLY A 599 32.92 -33.04 -30.09
N GLN A 600 32.68 -32.10 -31.00
CA GLN A 600 32.90 -30.67 -30.76
C GLN A 600 31.74 -30.05 -29.96
N ALA A 601 30.50 -30.45 -30.26
CA ALA A 601 29.31 -29.85 -29.69
C ALA A 601 28.96 -30.39 -28.28
N LEU A 602 29.13 -31.69 -28.06
CA LEU A 602 28.82 -32.38 -26.79
C LEU A 602 30.06 -32.55 -25.90
N GLY A 603 31.25 -32.27 -26.45
CA GLY A 603 32.55 -32.44 -25.79
C GLY A 603 33.16 -33.83 -26.01
N GLY A 604 34.50 -33.91 -25.91
CA GLY A 604 35.28 -35.12 -26.20
C GLY A 604 35.05 -36.31 -25.25
N SER A 605 34.28 -36.11 -24.18
CA SER A 605 33.92 -37.15 -23.21
C SER A 605 32.50 -37.71 -23.39
N ALA A 606 31.71 -37.22 -24.36
CA ALA A 606 30.37 -37.73 -24.64
C ALA A 606 30.43 -39.08 -25.38
N TYR A 607 29.62 -40.05 -24.96
CA TYR A 607 29.49 -41.40 -25.57
C TYR A 607 28.10 -41.99 -25.29
N GLY A 608 27.70 -43.08 -25.93
CA GLY A 608 26.45 -43.80 -25.64
C GLY A 608 25.21 -43.29 -26.40
N PRO A 609 23.98 -43.66 -26.01
CA PRO A 609 22.78 -43.38 -26.80
C PRO A 609 22.54 -41.89 -27.00
N LEU A 610 22.50 -41.48 -28.28
CA LEU A 610 22.29 -40.13 -28.74
C LEU A 610 20.80 -39.90 -29.03
N ARG A 611 20.25 -38.80 -28.52
CA ARG A 611 18.84 -38.43 -28.65
C ARG A 611 18.69 -36.95 -29.02
N ALA A 612 17.63 -36.61 -29.73
CA ALA A 612 17.25 -35.23 -30.06
C ALA A 612 15.79 -34.94 -29.68
N ARG A 613 15.46 -33.71 -29.30
CA ARG A 613 14.08 -33.23 -29.17
C ARG A 613 13.94 -31.83 -29.74
N LEU A 614 12.73 -31.50 -30.20
CA LEU A 614 12.42 -30.14 -30.65
C LEU A 614 11.93 -29.29 -29.48
N LEU A 615 12.27 -28.01 -29.50
CA LEU A 615 11.74 -26.99 -28.62
C LEU A 615 11.13 -25.87 -29.46
N ARG A 616 9.97 -25.37 -29.02
CA ARG A 616 9.30 -24.17 -29.56
C ARG A 616 9.05 -23.22 -28.40
N GLY A 617 9.88 -22.17 -28.30
CA GLY A 617 9.98 -21.37 -27.08
C GLY A 617 10.44 -22.25 -25.91
N GLU A 618 9.74 -22.19 -24.78
CA GLU A 618 10.01 -23.00 -23.58
C GLU A 618 9.35 -24.40 -23.61
N VAL A 619 8.60 -24.73 -24.68
CA VAL A 619 7.87 -25.99 -24.76
C VAL A 619 8.72 -27.05 -25.48
N ALA A 620 9.09 -28.09 -24.74
CA ALA A 620 9.85 -29.24 -25.25
C ALA A 620 8.93 -30.36 -25.76
N GLY A 621 9.28 -30.93 -26.92
CA GLY A 621 8.72 -32.17 -27.45
C GLY A 621 9.42 -33.41 -26.89
N ASP A 622 9.00 -34.57 -27.39
CA ASP A 622 9.53 -35.87 -26.98
C ASP A 622 10.98 -36.10 -27.47
N TRP A 623 11.73 -36.91 -26.72
CA TRP A 623 13.06 -37.35 -27.12
C TRP A 623 13.00 -38.43 -28.22
N LEU A 624 13.68 -38.19 -29.32
CA LEU A 624 13.82 -39.05 -30.49
C LEU A 624 15.22 -39.68 -30.48
N GLY A 625 15.31 -41.00 -30.57
CA GLY A 625 16.60 -41.71 -30.65
C GLY A 625 17.27 -41.54 -32.01
N ILE A 626 18.57 -41.22 -32.02
CA ILE A 626 19.37 -41.03 -33.25
C ILE A 626 20.27 -42.23 -33.53
N GLY A 627 20.91 -42.80 -32.50
CA GLY A 627 21.89 -43.89 -32.59
C GLY A 627 22.82 -43.92 -31.37
N THR A 628 23.95 -44.62 -31.45
CA THR A 628 24.94 -44.71 -30.36
C THR A 628 26.19 -43.91 -30.73
N LEU A 629 26.49 -42.87 -29.95
CA LEU A 629 27.70 -42.05 -30.11
C LEU A 629 28.94 -42.84 -29.67
N VAL A 630 29.87 -43.07 -30.60
CA VAL A 630 31.11 -43.81 -30.37
C VAL A 630 32.35 -42.95 -30.65
N ARG A 631 33.33 -43.00 -29.75
CA ARG A 631 34.63 -42.37 -29.95
C ARG A 631 35.56 -43.35 -30.66
N LEU A 632 36.25 -42.86 -31.68
CA LEU A 632 37.12 -43.68 -32.51
C LEU A 632 38.60 -43.48 -32.16
N PRO A 633 39.38 -44.56 -31.99
CA PRO A 633 40.84 -44.47 -31.90
C PRO A 633 41.45 -44.14 -33.27
N ARG A 634 42.68 -43.63 -33.28
CA ARG A 634 43.46 -43.50 -34.52
C ARG A 634 44.46 -44.64 -34.62
N LEU A 635 44.17 -45.63 -35.44
CA LEU A 635 45.07 -46.75 -35.69
C LEU A 635 46.07 -46.35 -36.77
N LYS A 636 47.38 -46.58 -36.56
CA LYS A 636 48.44 -46.14 -37.47
C LYS A 636 49.12 -47.30 -38.18
N THR A 637 49.85 -48.13 -37.44
CA THR A 637 50.64 -49.24 -38.01
C THR A 637 50.46 -50.51 -37.19
N LEU A 638 50.67 -51.66 -37.85
CA LEU A 638 50.69 -52.97 -37.22
C LEU A 638 52.01 -53.66 -37.58
N ASP A 639 52.90 -53.77 -36.61
CA ASP A 639 54.24 -54.32 -36.78
C ASP A 639 54.28 -55.77 -36.29
N CYS A 640 54.37 -56.73 -37.22
CA CYS A 640 54.40 -58.16 -36.89
C CYS A 640 55.83 -58.74 -37.03
N PRO A 641 56.42 -59.30 -35.96
CA PRO A 641 57.73 -59.97 -36.04
C PRO A 641 57.71 -61.17 -37.00
N ALA A 642 58.87 -61.51 -37.59
CA ALA A 642 58.98 -62.64 -38.52
C ALA A 642 58.63 -63.99 -37.89
N ASN A 643 59.00 -64.20 -36.62
CA ASN A 643 58.65 -65.40 -35.88
C ASN A 643 57.13 -65.39 -35.54
N PRO A 644 56.35 -66.37 -36.05
CA PRO A 644 54.90 -66.43 -35.81
C PRO A 644 54.52 -66.66 -34.33
N ALA A 645 55.45 -67.08 -33.47
CA ALA A 645 55.19 -67.25 -32.04
C ALA A 645 55.17 -65.92 -31.25
N ASN A 646 55.67 -64.81 -31.83
CA ASN A 646 55.69 -63.51 -31.18
C ASN A 646 54.45 -62.66 -31.57
N PRO A 647 53.83 -61.93 -30.63
CA PRO A 647 52.67 -61.09 -30.92
C PRO A 647 53.04 -59.91 -31.83
N CYS A 648 52.06 -59.40 -32.58
CA CYS A 648 52.21 -58.16 -33.34
C CYS A 648 52.08 -56.95 -32.41
N THR A 649 52.63 -55.80 -32.80
CA THR A 649 52.50 -54.54 -32.07
C THR A 649 51.64 -53.57 -32.85
N LEU A 650 50.45 -53.25 -32.33
CA LEU A 650 49.57 -52.22 -32.87
C LEU A 650 50.01 -50.85 -32.34
N ARG A 651 50.21 -49.87 -33.22
CA ARG A 651 50.54 -48.49 -32.87
C ARG A 651 49.43 -47.54 -33.26
N GLY A 652 49.11 -46.59 -32.39
CA GLY A 652 48.04 -45.62 -32.63
C GLY A 652 47.89 -44.58 -31.54
N GLU A 653 46.77 -43.86 -31.57
CA GLU A 653 46.36 -42.88 -30.56
C GLU A 653 45.00 -43.28 -29.99
N ALA A 654 44.80 -42.97 -28.70
CA ALA A 654 43.58 -43.27 -27.97
C ALA A 654 43.18 -44.76 -28.01
N LEU A 655 44.15 -45.68 -27.92
CA LEU A 655 43.91 -47.12 -27.98
C LEU A 655 43.00 -47.64 -26.83
N TYR A 656 42.85 -46.89 -25.73
CA TYR A 656 41.87 -47.17 -24.68
C TYR A 656 40.40 -47.13 -25.15
N LEU A 657 40.11 -46.58 -26.32
CA LEU A 657 38.77 -46.59 -26.91
C LEU A 657 38.39 -47.95 -27.50
N LEU A 658 39.34 -48.88 -27.59
CA LEU A 658 39.09 -50.27 -27.93
C LEU A 658 38.77 -51.04 -26.65
N ALA A 659 37.67 -51.80 -26.62
CA ALA A 659 37.36 -52.72 -25.54
C ALA A 659 38.14 -54.02 -25.70
N SER A 660 38.11 -54.59 -26.90
CA SER A 660 38.79 -55.84 -27.23
C SER A 660 39.09 -55.97 -28.71
N LEU A 661 40.07 -56.82 -29.02
CA LEU A 661 40.52 -57.12 -30.38
C LEU A 661 40.55 -58.63 -30.60
N SER A 662 40.26 -59.07 -31.82
CA SER A 662 40.28 -60.48 -32.22
C SER A 662 40.76 -60.65 -33.66
N ALA A 663 41.40 -61.79 -33.95
CA ALA A 663 41.70 -62.20 -35.32
C ALA A 663 40.47 -62.71 -36.09
N THR A 664 39.41 -63.13 -35.37
CA THR A 664 38.14 -63.65 -35.93
C THR A 664 36.95 -62.79 -35.52
N ARG A 665 35.88 -62.78 -36.33
CA ARG A 665 34.67 -61.98 -36.09
C ARG A 665 33.88 -62.48 -34.86
N GLU A 666 34.09 -63.75 -34.51
CA GLU A 666 33.42 -64.46 -33.41
C GLU A 666 34.04 -64.14 -32.04
N PHE A 667 35.26 -63.57 -31.99
CA PHE A 667 35.97 -63.22 -30.75
C PHE A 667 36.36 -64.42 -29.86
N ASP A 668 36.54 -65.62 -30.43
CA ASP A 668 36.88 -66.86 -29.71
C ASP A 668 38.22 -66.81 -28.93
N SER A 669 39.10 -65.87 -29.26
CA SER A 669 40.40 -65.65 -28.59
C SER A 669 40.73 -64.16 -28.51
N ALA A 670 39.80 -63.38 -27.96
CA ALA A 670 39.92 -61.95 -27.85
C ALA A 670 41.00 -61.51 -26.85
N ALA A 671 41.73 -60.45 -27.20
CA ALA A 671 42.57 -59.71 -26.28
C ALA A 671 41.80 -58.48 -25.80
N SER A 672 41.58 -58.38 -24.49
CA SER A 672 40.99 -57.19 -23.89
C SER A 672 42.04 -56.08 -23.75
N VAL A 673 41.63 -54.84 -24.00
CA VAL A 673 42.46 -53.69 -23.65
C VAL A 673 42.23 -53.38 -22.18
N PRO A 674 43.29 -53.24 -21.36
CA PRO A 674 43.12 -52.91 -19.94
C PRO A 674 42.41 -51.57 -19.73
N ASP A 675 41.58 -51.49 -18.70
CA ASP A 675 40.92 -50.25 -18.29
C ASP A 675 41.94 -49.13 -18.07
N GLY A 676 41.68 -47.95 -18.62
CA GLY A 676 42.53 -46.77 -18.44
C GLY A 676 43.88 -46.81 -19.16
N PHE A 677 44.08 -47.71 -20.13
CA PHE A 677 45.34 -47.86 -20.89
C PHE A 677 45.80 -46.55 -21.58
N PRO A 678 46.87 -45.88 -21.12
CA PRO A 678 47.28 -44.59 -21.69
C PRO A 678 48.27 -44.72 -22.86
N GLY A 679 48.67 -45.96 -23.19
CA GLY A 679 49.74 -46.22 -24.14
C GLY A 679 49.34 -45.99 -25.61
N SER A 680 50.34 -45.72 -26.43
CA SER A 680 50.21 -45.61 -27.89
C SER A 680 50.55 -46.92 -28.62
N THR A 681 50.92 -47.98 -27.89
CA THR A 681 51.33 -49.28 -28.45
C THR A 681 50.72 -50.44 -27.69
N LEU A 682 50.00 -51.32 -28.36
CA LEU A 682 49.33 -52.48 -27.76
C LEU A 682 49.83 -53.79 -28.41
N PRO A 683 50.31 -54.78 -27.64
CA PRO A 683 50.55 -56.11 -28.19
C PRO A 683 49.22 -56.75 -28.58
N VAL A 684 49.11 -57.22 -29.82
CA VAL A 684 47.90 -57.83 -30.38
C VAL A 684 48.21 -59.18 -31.03
N MET A 685 47.19 -60.02 -31.17
CA MET A 685 47.32 -61.23 -31.96
C MET A 685 47.63 -60.90 -33.42
N ARG A 686 48.21 -61.87 -34.13
CA ARG A 686 48.42 -61.75 -35.57
C ARG A 686 47.06 -61.74 -36.28
N PRO A 687 46.80 -60.79 -37.20
CA PRO A 687 45.50 -60.67 -37.89
C PRO A 687 45.26 -61.86 -38.83
N GLY A 688 44.04 -61.94 -39.39
CA GLY A 688 43.71 -62.91 -40.44
C GLY A 688 44.62 -62.79 -41.67
N ALA A 689 44.59 -63.80 -42.55
CA ALA A 689 45.45 -63.87 -43.74
C ALA A 689 45.30 -62.67 -44.70
N ASP A 690 44.17 -61.97 -44.64
CA ASP A 690 43.84 -60.76 -45.39
C ASP A 690 44.24 -59.45 -44.68
N GLY A 691 44.90 -59.55 -43.52
CA GLY A 691 45.29 -58.40 -42.70
C GLY A 691 44.14 -57.77 -41.91
N THR A 692 42.97 -58.42 -41.83
CA THR A 692 41.82 -57.94 -41.06
C THR A 692 41.98 -58.23 -39.57
N LEU A 693 41.69 -57.22 -38.75
CA LEU A 693 41.56 -57.32 -37.30
C LEU A 693 40.16 -56.85 -36.91
N PHE A 694 39.46 -57.65 -36.11
CA PHE A 694 38.15 -57.31 -35.59
C PHE A 694 38.30 -56.61 -34.25
N VAL A 695 37.52 -55.56 -34.01
CA VAL A 695 37.59 -54.74 -32.80
C VAL A 695 36.19 -54.47 -32.26
N ARG A 696 36.08 -54.42 -30.93
CA ARG A 696 34.92 -53.88 -30.22
C ARG A 696 35.33 -52.57 -29.59
N LEU A 697 34.50 -51.54 -29.71
CA LEU A 697 34.75 -50.23 -29.11
C LEU A 697 34.29 -50.23 -27.66
N HIS A 698 34.97 -49.46 -26.80
CA HIS A 698 34.57 -49.29 -25.41
C HIS A 698 33.18 -48.66 -25.28
N ASP A 699 32.80 -47.79 -26.22
CA ASP A 699 31.52 -47.07 -26.20
C ASP A 699 30.34 -47.91 -26.75
N ALA A 700 30.64 -49.01 -27.46
CA ALA A 700 29.68 -49.97 -28.01
C ALA A 700 30.28 -51.38 -28.05
N PRO A 701 30.55 -52.01 -26.89
CA PRO A 701 31.29 -53.27 -26.81
C PRO A 701 30.54 -54.47 -27.40
N GLU A 702 29.24 -54.34 -27.65
CA GLU A 702 28.39 -55.32 -28.29
C GLU A 702 28.53 -55.37 -29.82
N ILE A 703 29.09 -54.32 -30.44
CA ILE A 703 29.21 -54.20 -31.89
C ILE A 703 30.62 -54.60 -32.35
N VAL A 704 30.68 -55.50 -33.33
CA VAL A 704 31.93 -55.96 -33.94
C VAL A 704 32.24 -55.13 -35.18
N ASN A 705 33.33 -54.38 -35.11
CA ASN A 705 33.90 -53.57 -36.18
C ASN A 705 35.18 -54.22 -36.73
N HIS A 706 35.69 -53.71 -37.84
CA HIS A 706 36.90 -54.25 -38.43
C HIS A 706 37.85 -53.18 -38.98
N VAL A 707 39.14 -53.47 -38.94
CA VAL A 707 40.18 -52.65 -39.56
C VAL A 707 41.08 -53.54 -40.40
N ARG A 708 41.54 -53.03 -41.55
CA ARG A 708 42.48 -53.73 -42.42
C ARG A 708 43.81 -53.00 -42.42
N PHE A 709 44.89 -53.73 -42.15
CA PHE A 709 46.25 -53.25 -42.28
C PHE A 709 46.87 -53.80 -43.57
N ALA A 710 47.72 -53.01 -44.23
CA ALA A 710 48.48 -53.49 -45.38
C ALA A 710 49.43 -54.62 -44.94
N THR A 711 49.28 -55.82 -45.50
CA THR A 711 50.16 -56.96 -45.22
C THR A 711 51.57 -56.69 -45.76
N ILE A 712 52.57 -56.61 -44.88
CA ILE A 712 53.98 -56.55 -45.29
C ILE A 712 54.42 -57.96 -45.71
N GLY A 713 54.44 -58.21 -47.03
CA GLY A 713 54.95 -59.45 -47.62
C GLY A 713 56.49 -59.49 -47.65
N GLN A 714 57.05 -60.67 -47.39
CA GLN A 714 58.46 -61.02 -47.56
C GLN A 714 58.99 -60.60 -48.94
N SER A 715 60.13 -59.92 -48.99
CA SER A 715 61.02 -59.94 -50.16
C SER A 715 62.47 -60.13 -49.73
N ALA A 716 63.16 -60.95 -50.52
CA ALA A 716 64.36 -61.71 -50.21
C ALA A 716 65.69 -60.98 -50.48
N ARG A 717 66.78 -61.55 -49.92
CA ARG A 717 68.20 -61.32 -50.24
C ARG A 717 68.51 -61.37 -51.75
N SER A 718 69.38 -60.45 -52.22
CA SER A 718 70.49 -60.58 -53.23
C SER A 718 70.75 -59.15 -53.81
N MET A 719 71.94 -58.51 -53.91
CA MET A 719 73.33 -58.88 -54.25
C MET A 719 74.31 -57.82 -53.65
N ARG A 720 75.38 -58.26 -52.95
CA ARG A 720 76.85 -58.18 -53.27
C ARG A 720 77.58 -56.82 -53.13
N ALA A 721 78.69 -56.90 -52.39
CA ALA A 721 79.78 -55.93 -52.15
C ALA A 721 80.75 -55.82 -53.37
N PRO A 722 81.85 -55.03 -53.39
CA PRO A 722 82.64 -54.45 -52.29
C PRO A 722 82.36 -52.97 -51.97
#